data_AF-A0AAP0F7T7-F1
#
_entry.id   AF-A0AAP0F7T7-F1
#
_cell.length_a   1.000
_cell.length_b   1.000
_cell.length_c   1.000
_cell.angle_alpha   90.00
_cell.angle_beta   90.00
_cell.angle_gamma   90.00
#
_symmetry.space_group_name_H-M   'P 1'
#
loop_
_entity.id
_entity.type
_entity.pdbx_description
1 polymer ?
#
loop_
_entity_poly.entity_id
_entity_poly.type
_entity_poly.pdbx_seq_one_letter_code
_entity_poly.pdbx_strand_id
1 'polypeptide(L)'
;MQRIGLTTGGLPTFIDVGNSFGAPAIVEDNLMYQLVQNKKRVVMMGDDTWMQLFPDHFEKSFPFPSFNVKDLDTVDDGCVQHLLPSLYEDNWDVLIAHFLGVDHAGHIFGVESTPMIEKLEQYNAILESENNSNLGLVAIKLKVVEVLKNQSGPGGLHENTLLLVMGDHGQTLNGDHGGGTAEEVETVLFAMSLKTPPASIPSGSETSCNSDTEGKIICFSSIHQLDFAATVAALLGVPFPFGSIGRVNPWLYALSAGSWNQPRSGAGQKKGLYLEEWMQNYANVLCINSWQVKRYVDVYSASSVIGFPYEDLVHVSNLYAKAHDSWLKKMHSSGRENPSGSSGTILNDLQKQIDAYSGFLASVAHLARSKWTEFDLTMMGIGLGILLLSLLFHILVVRRTNELCKASCHFGKNDDSTLRFISALLVVAVRGCSFLSNSYILEEGKVTNFLFGTIAILNLQHSISKKEAITQAVTLLLLNVVLRCAIEVGLSKQELYSRLFSIFPFTMLGLEGQHVWMFIPEILSVIALIMVAYILYKISTRTHMSFLKHSVVAATILSYMLVAVHWTIESEVLAIPVIQESVGRNLLPQIVYGIGFGLLLSLTFAQLLEKKISNYRESTFIKTLALVSIWSPTIMILLGRQGPLVVLACIVAVNDKVYFSTAYCIIHMVNLESKAKDGIVHVAYDPLPVTQWNFLAVCLFFYTGHWCAFDGLRYGAAFVGFDEFNLIRQAILLGIDTFGVSHILPIFALPFLVVFQYPKYPSSKGRRTFFMKLSQVNSF
;
A
#
# COMPACT_ATOMS: atom_id res chain seq x y z
N MET A 1 -5.09 -6.55 -8.45
CA MET A 1 -4.50 -5.75 -9.55
C MET A 1 -3.71 -6.61 -10.53
N GLN A 2 -2.73 -7.39 -10.09
CA GLN A 2 -1.82 -8.13 -10.98
C GLN A 2 -2.53 -9.32 -11.70
N ARG A 3 -3.54 -9.94 -11.07
CA ARG A 3 -4.40 -10.99 -11.68
C ARG A 3 -5.18 -10.53 -12.94
N ILE A 4 -5.58 -9.26 -13.01
CA ILE A 4 -6.31 -8.70 -14.17
C ILE A 4 -5.34 -8.60 -15.36
N GLY A 5 -4.15 -8.02 -15.15
CA GLY A 5 -3.13 -7.95 -16.20
C GLY A 5 -2.65 -9.33 -16.66
N LEU A 6 -2.52 -10.29 -15.74
CA LEU A 6 -2.11 -11.66 -16.03
C LEU A 6 -3.09 -12.39 -16.96
N THR A 7 -4.40 -12.21 -16.75
CA THR A 7 -5.43 -12.95 -17.50
C THR A 7 -5.93 -12.23 -18.75
N THR A 8 -5.88 -10.90 -18.79
CA THR A 8 -6.29 -10.10 -19.96
C THR A 8 -5.14 -9.89 -20.94
N GLY A 9 -3.89 -9.84 -20.47
CA GLY A 9 -2.75 -9.38 -21.26
C GLY A 9 -2.81 -7.88 -21.61
N GLY A 10 -3.78 -7.16 -21.03
CA GLY A 10 -3.90 -5.72 -21.11
C GLY A 10 -3.12 -5.04 -19.98
N LEU A 11 -3.02 -3.71 -20.06
CA LEU A 11 -2.60 -2.94 -18.89
C LEU A 11 -3.86 -2.66 -18.04
N PRO A 12 -3.78 -2.58 -16.70
CA PRO A 12 -4.92 -2.27 -15.83
C PRO A 12 -5.13 -0.75 -15.63
N THR A 13 -6.31 -0.19 -15.88
CA THR A 13 -6.54 1.28 -15.82
C THR A 13 -6.66 1.77 -14.37
N PHE A 14 -6.55 3.09 -14.13
CA PHE A 14 -6.76 3.66 -12.78
C PHE A 14 -8.17 3.38 -12.21
N ILE A 15 -9.17 3.23 -13.08
CA ILE A 15 -10.53 2.85 -12.67
C ILE A 15 -10.56 1.39 -12.22
N ASP A 16 -9.80 0.51 -12.89
CA ASP A 16 -9.69 -0.91 -12.52
C ASP A 16 -8.95 -1.10 -11.18
N VAL A 17 -8.07 -0.16 -10.81
CA VAL A 17 -7.45 -0.10 -9.47
C VAL A 17 -8.50 0.19 -8.40
N GLY A 18 -9.39 1.17 -8.62
CA GLY A 18 -10.49 1.49 -7.69
C GLY A 18 -11.49 0.34 -7.56
N ASN A 19 -11.77 -0.35 -8.66
CA ASN A 19 -12.67 -1.51 -8.70
C ASN A 19 -12.05 -2.76 -8.03
N SER A 20 -10.72 -2.88 -7.97
CA SER A 20 -10.03 -4.03 -7.36
C SER A 20 -10.35 -4.24 -5.86
N PHE A 21 -10.83 -3.21 -5.15
CA PHE A 21 -11.17 -3.31 -3.72
C PHE A 21 -12.51 -4.04 -3.44
N GLY A 22 -13.32 -4.31 -4.47
CA GLY A 22 -14.59 -5.03 -4.34
C GLY A 22 -14.67 -6.33 -5.15
N ALA A 23 -13.57 -6.74 -5.80
CA ALA A 23 -13.48 -7.88 -6.72
C ALA A 23 -14.69 -8.03 -7.70
N PRO A 24 -15.12 -6.96 -8.41
CA PRO A 24 -16.18 -7.09 -9.40
C PRO A 24 -15.73 -8.00 -10.55
N ALA A 25 -16.69 -8.69 -11.15
CA ALA A 25 -16.45 -9.59 -12.26
C ALA A 25 -15.71 -8.89 -13.42
N ILE A 26 -14.73 -9.58 -14.01
CA ILE A 26 -14.01 -9.10 -15.19
C ILE A 26 -14.92 -9.29 -16.40
N VAL A 27 -15.43 -8.18 -16.93
CA VAL A 27 -16.37 -8.15 -18.07
C VAL A 27 -15.65 -8.16 -19.42
N GLU A 28 -14.41 -7.70 -19.43
CA GLU A 28 -13.58 -7.67 -20.63
C GLU A 28 -13.09 -9.05 -21.06
N ASP A 29 -12.77 -9.17 -22.35
CA ASP A 29 -12.26 -10.40 -22.93
C ASP A 29 -10.91 -10.79 -22.29
N ASN A 30 -10.79 -12.04 -21.85
CA ASN A 30 -9.68 -12.53 -21.06
C ASN A 30 -9.42 -14.03 -21.35
N LEU A 31 -8.28 -14.53 -20.87
CA LEU A 31 -7.87 -15.92 -21.08
C LEU A 31 -8.92 -16.93 -20.61
N MET A 32 -9.53 -16.74 -19.43
CA MET A 32 -10.53 -17.66 -18.89
C MET A 32 -11.77 -17.72 -19.77
N TYR A 33 -12.23 -16.55 -20.24
CA TYR A 33 -13.31 -16.46 -21.22
C TYR A 33 -12.98 -17.23 -22.50
N GLN A 34 -11.78 -17.03 -23.07
CA GLN A 34 -11.34 -17.72 -24.27
C GLN A 34 -11.26 -19.23 -24.10
N LEU A 35 -10.83 -19.73 -22.93
CA LEU A 35 -10.82 -21.17 -22.62
C LEU A 35 -12.23 -21.76 -22.69
N VAL A 36 -13.19 -21.14 -22.01
CA VAL A 36 -14.58 -21.63 -21.92
C VAL A 36 -15.27 -21.57 -23.28
N GLN A 37 -15.11 -20.46 -24.04
CA GLN A 37 -15.67 -20.34 -25.38
C GLN A 37 -15.13 -21.39 -26.36
N ASN A 38 -13.91 -21.88 -26.12
CA ASN A 38 -13.29 -22.95 -26.90
C ASN A 38 -13.45 -24.33 -26.25
N LYS A 39 -14.44 -24.49 -25.36
CA LYS A 39 -14.84 -25.76 -24.72
C LYS A 39 -13.72 -26.44 -23.93
N LYS A 40 -12.77 -25.66 -23.40
CA LYS A 40 -11.76 -26.16 -22.48
C LYS A 40 -12.37 -26.31 -21.10
N ARG A 41 -12.11 -27.44 -20.45
CA ARG A 41 -12.56 -27.74 -19.08
C ARG A 41 -11.57 -27.11 -18.10
N VAL A 42 -12.00 -26.06 -17.41
CA VAL A 42 -11.17 -25.35 -16.42
C VAL A 42 -11.58 -25.78 -15.02
N VAL A 43 -10.63 -26.29 -14.25
CA VAL A 43 -10.81 -26.66 -12.83
C VAL A 43 -10.00 -25.71 -11.96
N MET A 44 -10.65 -25.11 -10.98
CA MET A 44 -10.03 -24.12 -10.08
C MET A 44 -10.15 -24.54 -8.62
N MET A 45 -9.08 -24.40 -7.86
CA MET A 45 -9.06 -24.54 -6.40
C MET A 45 -8.25 -23.41 -5.80
N GLY A 46 -8.71 -22.87 -4.68
CA GLY A 46 -8.06 -21.74 -4.01
C GLY A 46 -9.07 -20.74 -3.50
N ASP A 47 -8.65 -19.49 -3.41
CA ASP A 47 -9.43 -18.46 -2.76
C ASP A 47 -10.70 -18.04 -3.55
N ASP A 48 -11.76 -17.69 -2.85
CA ASP A 48 -13.09 -17.41 -3.41
C ASP A 48 -13.18 -16.13 -4.26
N THR A 49 -12.14 -15.29 -4.30
CA THR A 49 -12.12 -14.12 -5.19
C THR A 49 -12.13 -14.52 -6.66
N TRP A 50 -11.60 -15.69 -7.01
CA TRP A 50 -11.65 -16.21 -8.38
C TRP A 50 -13.08 -16.43 -8.87
N MET A 51 -13.99 -16.85 -7.98
CA MET A 51 -15.41 -17.02 -8.31
C MET A 51 -16.11 -15.68 -8.54
N GLN A 52 -15.61 -14.61 -7.90
CA GLN A 52 -16.13 -13.25 -8.08
C GLN A 52 -15.59 -12.63 -9.39
N LEU A 53 -14.31 -12.85 -9.69
CA LEU A 53 -13.65 -12.33 -10.90
C LEU A 53 -14.11 -13.04 -12.17
N PHE A 54 -14.29 -14.36 -12.13
CA PHE A 54 -14.64 -15.19 -13.29
C PHE A 54 -15.91 -16.03 -13.03
N PRO A 55 -17.08 -15.38 -12.84
CA PRO A 55 -18.33 -16.11 -12.62
C PRO A 55 -18.63 -17.02 -13.81
N ASP A 56 -19.05 -18.25 -13.57
CA ASP A 56 -19.45 -19.24 -14.58
C ASP A 56 -18.33 -19.70 -15.55
N HIS A 57 -17.05 -19.44 -15.24
CA HIS A 57 -15.92 -19.84 -16.11
C HIS A 57 -15.26 -21.17 -15.73
N PHE A 58 -15.68 -21.80 -14.63
CA PHE A 58 -15.09 -23.05 -14.15
C PHE A 58 -16.08 -24.21 -14.33
N GLU A 59 -15.61 -25.30 -14.92
CA GLU A 59 -16.36 -26.57 -14.99
C GLU A 59 -16.55 -27.16 -13.59
N LYS A 60 -15.52 -27.00 -12.76
CA LYS A 60 -15.50 -27.41 -11.35
C LYS A 60 -14.65 -26.43 -10.55
N SER A 61 -15.13 -26.02 -9.39
CA SER A 61 -14.36 -25.17 -8.48
C SER A 61 -14.42 -25.61 -7.03
N PHE A 62 -13.34 -25.32 -6.30
CA PHE A 62 -13.20 -25.56 -4.86
C PHE A 62 -12.77 -24.25 -4.17
N PRO A 63 -13.71 -23.33 -3.90
CA PRO A 63 -13.40 -22.03 -3.33
C PRO A 63 -13.26 -22.10 -1.80
N PHE A 64 -12.28 -21.37 -1.28
CA PHE A 64 -12.02 -21.20 0.16
C PHE A 64 -12.06 -19.71 0.55
N PRO A 65 -12.45 -19.37 1.79
CA PRO A 65 -12.55 -17.96 2.21
C PRO A 65 -11.21 -17.22 2.12
N SER A 66 -11.17 -16.12 1.35
CA SER A 66 -9.95 -15.35 1.06
C SER A 66 -9.59 -14.30 2.12
N PHE A 67 -10.58 -13.76 2.84
CA PHE A 67 -10.40 -12.52 3.61
C PHE A 67 -9.93 -12.68 5.06
N ASN A 68 -9.70 -13.91 5.53
CA ASN A 68 -9.10 -14.15 6.83
C ASN A 68 -7.57 -14.10 6.72
N VAL A 69 -7.01 -12.89 6.74
CA VAL A 69 -5.57 -12.66 6.56
C VAL A 69 -4.68 -13.32 7.62
N LYS A 70 -5.24 -13.75 8.75
CA LYS A 70 -4.51 -14.45 9.82
C LYS A 70 -4.50 -15.96 9.64
N ASP A 71 -5.34 -16.47 8.75
CA ASP A 71 -5.36 -17.86 8.35
C ASP A 71 -4.36 -18.05 7.21
N LEU A 72 -3.31 -18.81 7.48
CA LEU A 72 -2.29 -19.13 6.49
C LEU A 72 -2.55 -20.48 5.81
N ASP A 73 -3.45 -21.31 6.35
CA ASP A 73 -3.47 -22.75 6.07
C ASP A 73 -4.73 -23.20 5.31
N THR A 74 -5.92 -22.68 5.61
CA THR A 74 -7.17 -23.24 5.07
C THR A 74 -7.22 -23.28 3.54
N VAL A 75 -6.78 -22.19 2.89
CA VAL A 75 -6.76 -22.11 1.41
C VAL A 75 -5.71 -23.06 0.84
N ASP A 76 -4.52 -23.08 1.45
CA ASP A 76 -3.40 -23.88 0.98
C ASP A 76 -3.71 -25.38 1.15
N ASP A 77 -4.15 -25.81 2.33
CA ASP A 77 -4.56 -27.19 2.63
C ASP A 77 -5.75 -27.63 1.75
N GLY A 78 -6.67 -26.71 1.47
CA GLY A 78 -7.76 -26.92 0.53
C GLY A 78 -7.29 -27.19 -0.90
N CYS A 79 -6.36 -26.37 -1.41
CA CYS A 79 -5.68 -26.62 -2.68
C CYS A 79 -4.99 -27.98 -2.68
N VAL A 80 -4.25 -28.29 -1.61
CA VAL A 80 -3.56 -29.56 -1.41
C VAL A 80 -4.50 -30.76 -1.50
N GLN A 81 -5.65 -30.69 -0.81
CA GLN A 81 -6.64 -31.76 -0.75
C GLN A 81 -7.22 -32.10 -2.13
N HIS A 82 -7.37 -31.11 -3.01
CA HIS A 82 -8.02 -31.27 -4.31
C HIS A 82 -7.05 -31.43 -5.48
N LEU A 83 -5.83 -30.89 -5.38
CA LEU A 83 -4.85 -30.85 -6.47
C LEU A 83 -4.40 -32.27 -6.86
N LEU A 84 -3.93 -33.06 -5.88
CA LEU A 84 -3.39 -34.38 -6.17
C LEU A 84 -4.42 -35.35 -6.76
N PRO A 85 -5.64 -35.50 -6.20
CA PRO A 85 -6.65 -36.35 -6.81
C PRO A 85 -6.97 -35.94 -8.25
N SER A 86 -7.04 -34.64 -8.52
CA SER A 86 -7.34 -34.10 -9.86
C SER A 86 -6.27 -34.46 -10.89
N LEU A 87 -5.00 -34.62 -10.50
CA LEU A 87 -3.95 -35.06 -11.43
C LEU A 87 -4.17 -36.48 -11.97
N TYR A 88 -4.91 -37.33 -11.25
CA TYR A 88 -5.24 -38.69 -11.73
C TYR A 88 -6.54 -38.75 -12.54
N GLU A 89 -7.18 -37.61 -12.83
CA GLU A 89 -8.43 -37.50 -13.59
C GLU A 89 -8.16 -36.93 -15.00
N ASP A 90 -8.94 -37.38 -16.00
CA ASP A 90 -8.91 -36.90 -17.41
C ASP A 90 -10.08 -35.93 -17.70
N ASN A 91 -10.54 -35.20 -16.68
CA ASN A 91 -11.73 -34.34 -16.77
C ASN A 91 -11.39 -32.84 -16.84
N TRP A 92 -10.13 -32.47 -17.08
CA TRP A 92 -9.69 -31.09 -17.17
C TRP A 92 -8.75 -30.87 -18.37
N ASP A 93 -8.73 -29.64 -18.89
CA ASP A 93 -7.74 -29.15 -19.87
C ASP A 93 -6.81 -28.11 -19.24
N VAL A 94 -7.32 -27.38 -18.23
CA VAL A 94 -6.57 -26.41 -17.43
C VAL A 94 -6.90 -26.62 -15.96
N LEU A 95 -5.88 -26.82 -15.13
CA LEU A 95 -5.99 -27.00 -13.68
C LEU A 95 -5.26 -25.85 -12.97
N ILE A 96 -5.98 -25.10 -12.14
CA ILE A 96 -5.48 -23.92 -11.42
C ILE A 96 -5.56 -24.19 -9.93
N ALA A 97 -4.42 -24.18 -9.24
CA ALA A 97 -4.34 -24.21 -7.78
C ALA A 97 -3.73 -22.89 -7.29
N HIS A 98 -4.54 -22.09 -6.60
CA HIS A 98 -4.19 -20.76 -6.16
C HIS A 98 -3.97 -20.74 -4.64
N PHE A 99 -2.71 -20.71 -4.23
CA PHE A 99 -2.28 -20.65 -2.84
C PHE A 99 -2.25 -19.20 -2.33
N LEU A 100 -2.42 -19.00 -1.02
CA LEU A 100 -2.58 -17.67 -0.41
C LEU A 100 -1.69 -17.46 0.83
N GLY A 101 -1.23 -18.53 1.49
CA GLY A 101 -0.56 -18.42 2.78
C GLY A 101 0.73 -17.59 2.78
N VAL A 102 1.50 -17.58 1.69
CA VAL A 102 2.70 -16.71 1.54
C VAL A 102 2.34 -15.22 1.53
N ASP A 103 1.25 -14.81 0.88
CA ASP A 103 0.82 -13.40 0.85
C ASP A 103 0.38 -12.96 2.25
N HIS A 104 -0.47 -13.76 2.90
CA HIS A 104 -0.92 -13.51 4.27
C HIS A 104 0.23 -13.47 5.28
N ALA A 105 1.22 -14.36 5.14
CA ALA A 105 2.41 -14.36 6.01
C ALA A 105 3.20 -13.06 5.86
N GLY A 106 3.33 -12.55 4.63
CA GLY A 106 3.99 -11.29 4.34
C GLY A 106 3.30 -10.11 5.04
N HIS A 107 1.98 -9.95 4.86
CA HIS A 107 1.22 -8.85 5.46
C HIS A 107 1.17 -8.85 6.98
N ILE A 108 1.08 -10.04 7.59
CA ILE A 108 0.84 -10.17 9.03
C ILE A 108 2.14 -10.22 9.83
N PHE A 109 3.14 -10.97 9.33
CA PHE A 109 4.36 -11.26 10.07
C PHE A 109 5.62 -10.67 9.43
N GLY A 110 5.55 -10.22 8.18
CA GLY A 110 6.71 -9.77 7.40
C GLY A 110 7.45 -10.92 6.72
N VAL A 111 8.27 -10.59 5.72
CA VAL A 111 8.94 -11.58 4.86
C VAL A 111 10.07 -12.31 5.59
N GLU A 112 10.74 -11.69 6.57
CA GLU A 112 11.82 -12.32 7.35
C GLU A 112 11.31 -13.12 8.56
N SER A 113 10.03 -13.48 8.56
CA SER A 113 9.39 -14.16 9.69
C SER A 113 9.45 -15.69 9.60
N THR A 114 9.35 -16.36 10.74
CA THR A 114 9.28 -17.84 10.79
C THR A 114 8.06 -18.38 10.01
N PRO A 115 6.83 -17.80 10.13
CA PRO A 115 5.69 -18.23 9.33
C PRO A 115 5.92 -18.13 7.81
N MET A 116 6.66 -17.13 7.32
CA MET A 116 7.02 -17.04 5.89
C MET A 116 7.89 -18.22 5.45
N ILE A 117 8.91 -18.56 6.24
CA ILE A 117 9.82 -19.68 5.96
C ILE A 117 9.04 -20.99 5.92
N GLU A 118 8.21 -21.24 6.93
CA GLU A 118 7.37 -22.45 7.01
C GLU A 118 6.45 -22.59 5.80
N LYS A 119 5.86 -21.49 5.32
CA LYS A 119 5.00 -21.47 4.14
C LYS A 119 5.75 -21.75 2.84
N LEU A 120 6.92 -21.15 2.67
CA LEU A 120 7.78 -21.43 1.50
C LEU A 120 8.27 -22.89 1.50
N GLU A 121 8.62 -23.44 2.68
CA GLU A 121 8.96 -24.85 2.83
C GLU A 121 7.78 -25.78 2.53
N GLN A 122 6.56 -25.42 2.95
CA GLN A 122 5.34 -26.13 2.60
C GLN A 122 5.14 -26.18 1.08
N TYR A 123 5.28 -25.04 0.39
CA TYR A 123 5.13 -24.97 -1.07
C TYR A 123 6.19 -25.80 -1.77
N ASN A 124 7.44 -25.75 -1.30
CA ASN A 124 8.51 -26.56 -1.84
C ASN A 124 8.22 -28.07 -1.66
N ALA A 125 7.74 -28.46 -0.47
CA ALA A 125 7.37 -29.83 -0.17
C ALA A 125 6.19 -30.37 -1.00
N ILE A 126 5.31 -29.49 -1.50
CA ILE A 126 4.20 -29.84 -2.41
C ILE A 126 4.70 -30.10 -3.85
N LEU A 127 5.77 -29.42 -4.25
CA LEU A 127 6.34 -29.47 -5.59
C LEU A 127 7.41 -30.56 -5.75
N GLU A 128 8.32 -30.66 -4.78
CA GLU A 128 9.54 -31.47 -4.87
C GLU A 128 9.33 -32.98 -4.76
N SER A 129 10.27 -33.73 -5.34
CA SER A 129 10.30 -35.20 -5.34
C SER A 129 11.44 -35.81 -4.52
N GLU A 130 11.90 -35.17 -3.45
CA GLU A 130 13.04 -35.70 -2.68
C GLU A 130 12.67 -36.69 -1.55
N ASN A 131 13.41 -37.80 -1.53
CA ASN A 131 13.47 -38.79 -0.46
C ASN A 131 14.34 -38.31 0.73
N ASN A 132 14.12 -37.10 1.25
CA ASN A 132 14.78 -36.68 2.47
C ASN A 132 13.97 -37.16 3.70
N SER A 133 14.53 -38.12 4.41
CA SER A 133 13.93 -38.93 5.47
C SER A 133 13.94 -38.29 6.87
N ASN A 134 14.17 -36.98 6.98
CA ASN A 134 14.42 -36.33 8.28
C ASN A 134 13.35 -35.33 8.75
N LEU A 135 12.22 -35.17 8.05
CA LEU A 135 11.12 -34.33 8.54
C LEU A 135 10.07 -35.20 9.26
N GLY A 136 10.02 -35.05 10.58
CA GLY A 136 9.12 -35.78 11.47
C GLY A 136 7.66 -35.34 11.31
N LEU A 137 6.79 -36.35 11.26
CA LEU A 137 5.32 -36.39 11.45
C LEU A 137 4.46 -35.17 11.04
N VAL A 138 3.49 -35.49 10.18
CA VAL A 138 2.34 -34.68 9.70
C VAL A 138 2.58 -33.86 8.42
N ALA A 139 3.15 -34.49 7.39
CA ALA A 139 3.06 -33.97 6.03
C ALA A 139 2.58 -35.07 5.07
N ILE A 140 1.36 -34.92 4.55
CA ILE A 140 0.97 -35.54 3.29
C ILE A 140 1.86 -34.89 2.24
N LYS A 141 3.04 -35.47 1.97
CA LYS A 141 3.97 -34.97 0.97
C LYS A 141 3.30 -35.09 -0.40
N LEU A 142 2.79 -33.97 -0.92
CA LEU A 142 2.30 -33.92 -2.28
C LEU A 142 3.50 -33.88 -3.21
N LYS A 143 3.39 -34.52 -4.37
CA LYS A 143 4.52 -34.67 -5.28
C LYS A 143 4.08 -34.43 -6.70
N VAL A 144 3.62 -33.21 -6.98
CA VAL A 144 3.08 -32.84 -8.30
C VAL A 144 4.03 -33.28 -9.42
N VAL A 145 5.33 -32.97 -9.28
CA VAL A 145 6.35 -33.34 -10.27
C VAL A 145 6.51 -34.86 -10.41
N GLU A 146 6.39 -35.63 -9.33
CA GLU A 146 6.45 -37.09 -9.37
C GLU A 146 5.25 -37.69 -10.11
N VAL A 147 4.04 -37.20 -9.83
CA VAL A 147 2.82 -37.67 -10.51
C VAL A 147 2.89 -37.37 -12.01
N LEU A 148 3.28 -36.14 -12.37
CA LEU A 148 3.48 -35.75 -13.77
C LEU A 148 4.48 -36.68 -14.47
N LYS A 149 5.66 -36.91 -13.86
CA LYS A 149 6.70 -37.81 -14.42
C LYS A 149 6.22 -39.25 -14.57
N ASN A 150 5.49 -39.78 -13.59
CA ASN A 150 5.03 -41.16 -13.60
C ASN A 150 3.94 -41.42 -14.65
N GLN A 151 3.15 -40.39 -15.00
CA GLN A 151 2.04 -40.49 -15.94
C GLN A 151 2.33 -39.85 -17.31
N SER A 152 3.58 -39.46 -17.61
CA SER A 152 3.95 -38.81 -18.87
C SER A 152 4.38 -39.75 -19.99
N GLY A 153 4.27 -41.07 -19.78
CA GLY A 153 4.54 -42.06 -20.83
C GLY A 153 3.61 -41.89 -22.04
N PRO A 154 3.92 -42.49 -23.21
CA PRO A 154 3.04 -42.44 -24.38
C PRO A 154 1.63 -42.96 -24.07
N GLY A 155 0.61 -42.16 -24.31
CA GLY A 155 -0.79 -42.46 -23.96
C GLY A 155 -1.12 -42.33 -22.47
N GLY A 156 -0.18 -41.84 -21.64
CA GLY A 156 -0.43 -41.51 -20.24
C GLY A 156 -1.18 -40.19 -20.06
N LEU A 157 -1.77 -40.00 -18.88
CA LEU A 157 -2.60 -38.82 -18.55
C LEU A 157 -1.85 -37.49 -18.72
N HIS A 158 -0.54 -37.49 -18.51
CA HIS A 158 0.31 -36.29 -18.55
C HIS A 158 1.30 -36.32 -19.71
N GLU A 159 0.97 -37.00 -20.80
CA GLU A 159 1.83 -37.03 -21.98
C GLU A 159 2.11 -35.61 -22.52
N ASN A 160 1.10 -34.75 -22.56
CA ASN A 160 1.20 -33.38 -23.10
C ASN A 160 0.80 -32.32 -22.07
N THR A 161 1.36 -32.43 -20.85
CA THR A 161 1.11 -31.47 -19.77
C THR A 161 2.30 -30.55 -19.56
N LEU A 162 2.00 -29.25 -19.40
CA LEU A 162 2.96 -28.21 -19.00
C LEU A 162 2.63 -27.76 -17.58
N LEU A 163 3.60 -27.83 -16.67
CA LEU A 163 3.48 -27.28 -15.32
C LEU A 163 4.02 -25.85 -15.31
N LEU A 164 3.22 -24.91 -14.81
CA LEU A 164 3.61 -23.53 -14.52
C LEU A 164 3.42 -23.28 -13.02
N VAL A 165 4.45 -22.77 -12.35
CA VAL A 165 4.40 -22.34 -10.95
C VAL A 165 4.94 -20.92 -10.91
N MET A 166 4.13 -19.98 -10.43
CA MET A 166 4.50 -18.58 -10.39
C MET A 166 3.81 -17.81 -9.29
N GLY A 167 4.43 -16.71 -8.86
CA GLY A 167 3.73 -15.65 -8.14
C GLY A 167 3.01 -14.73 -9.13
N ASP A 168 1.86 -14.19 -8.74
CA ASP A 168 1.20 -13.11 -9.47
C ASP A 168 1.78 -11.75 -9.10
N HIS A 169 2.45 -11.60 -7.94
CA HIS A 169 3.19 -10.42 -7.51
C HIS A 169 4.44 -10.77 -6.69
N GLY A 170 5.28 -9.76 -6.46
CA GLY A 170 6.29 -9.77 -5.39
C GLY A 170 5.78 -9.01 -4.16
N GLN A 171 6.62 -8.84 -3.14
CA GLN A 171 6.28 -8.06 -1.95
C GLN A 171 7.52 -7.41 -1.33
N THR A 172 7.34 -6.25 -0.71
CA THR A 172 8.37 -5.64 0.14
C THR A 172 8.63 -6.47 1.39
N LEU A 173 9.68 -6.16 2.16
CA LEU A 173 9.98 -6.85 3.43
C LEU A 173 8.82 -6.82 4.44
N ASN A 174 7.93 -5.83 4.34
CA ASN A 174 6.76 -5.68 5.21
C ASN A 174 5.48 -6.32 4.64
N GLY A 175 5.56 -7.02 3.50
CA GLY A 175 4.40 -7.62 2.84
C GLY A 175 3.64 -6.72 1.87
N ASP A 176 3.98 -5.43 1.76
CA ASP A 176 3.31 -4.54 0.79
C ASP A 176 3.54 -5.02 -0.65
N HIS A 177 2.52 -4.96 -1.51
CA HIS A 177 2.61 -5.34 -2.92
C HIS A 177 1.73 -4.46 -3.85
N GLY A 178 1.77 -3.14 -3.63
CA GLY A 178 1.01 -2.14 -4.38
C GLY A 178 1.54 -1.84 -5.79
N GLY A 179 2.74 -2.33 -6.12
CA GLY A 179 3.38 -2.18 -7.44
C GLY A 179 4.19 -0.90 -7.61
N GLY A 180 4.60 -0.26 -6.51
CA GLY A 180 5.42 0.95 -6.48
C GLY A 180 6.93 0.70 -6.50
N THR A 181 7.38 -0.50 -6.13
CA THR A 181 8.81 -0.87 -6.12
C THR A 181 9.12 -2.12 -6.95
N ALA A 182 10.41 -2.34 -7.26
CA ALA A 182 10.85 -3.52 -8.00
C ALA A 182 10.49 -4.82 -7.27
N GLU A 183 10.65 -4.84 -5.95
CA GLU A 183 10.31 -5.96 -5.08
C GLU A 183 8.82 -6.34 -5.14
N GLU A 184 7.92 -5.40 -5.44
CA GLU A 184 6.47 -5.64 -5.54
C GLU A 184 6.02 -6.13 -6.93
N VAL A 185 6.81 -5.86 -7.98
CA VAL A 185 6.47 -6.18 -9.38
C VAL A 185 7.29 -7.34 -9.95
N GLU A 186 8.41 -7.69 -9.33
CA GLU A 186 9.25 -8.82 -9.70
C GLU A 186 8.85 -10.07 -8.91
N THR A 187 8.72 -11.19 -9.63
CA THR A 187 8.37 -12.49 -9.05
C THR A 187 8.93 -13.62 -9.91
N VAL A 188 8.82 -14.86 -9.44
CA VAL A 188 9.41 -16.04 -10.08
C VAL A 188 8.37 -16.77 -10.92
N LEU A 189 8.80 -17.30 -12.06
CA LEU A 189 8.07 -18.28 -12.87
C LEU A 189 8.96 -19.51 -13.09
N PHE A 190 8.49 -20.66 -12.65
CA PHE A 190 9.03 -21.98 -12.97
C PHE A 190 8.12 -22.67 -13.98
N ALA A 191 8.69 -23.17 -15.08
CA ALA A 191 7.95 -23.87 -16.13
C ALA A 191 8.62 -25.21 -16.46
N MET A 192 7.85 -26.29 -16.50
CA MET A 192 8.35 -27.64 -16.74
C MET A 192 7.47 -28.38 -17.75
N SER A 193 8.10 -28.86 -18.83
CA SER A 193 7.53 -29.79 -19.79
C SER A 193 8.29 -31.11 -19.73
N LEU A 194 7.57 -32.22 -19.83
CA LEU A 194 8.16 -33.57 -19.85
C LEU A 194 8.52 -34.05 -21.26
N LYS A 195 8.20 -33.24 -22.28
CA LYS A 195 8.64 -33.43 -23.66
C LYS A 195 9.97 -32.70 -23.88
N THR A 196 10.82 -33.25 -24.74
CA THR A 196 12.13 -32.65 -25.04
C THR A 196 11.96 -31.34 -25.83
N PRO A 197 12.44 -30.19 -25.31
CA PRO A 197 12.42 -28.93 -26.04
C PRO A 197 13.45 -28.92 -27.20
N PRO A 198 13.40 -27.93 -28.11
CA PRO A 198 14.43 -27.75 -29.14
C PRO A 198 15.83 -27.59 -28.54
N ALA A 199 16.83 -28.20 -29.18
CA ALA A 199 18.21 -28.19 -28.69
C ALA A 199 18.89 -26.79 -28.70
N SER A 200 18.31 -25.80 -29.37
CA SER A 200 18.83 -24.42 -29.42
C SER A 200 17.74 -23.47 -29.91
N ILE A 201 17.19 -22.63 -29.03
CA ILE A 201 16.29 -21.54 -29.41
C ILE A 201 17.17 -20.36 -29.88
N PRO A 202 16.85 -19.67 -30.99
CA PRO A 202 17.61 -18.51 -31.43
C PRO A 202 17.60 -17.44 -30.33
N SER A 203 18.79 -17.07 -29.86
CA SER A 203 19.00 -16.10 -28.78
C SER A 203 18.64 -14.70 -29.25
N GLY A 204 17.38 -14.30 -29.01
CA GLY A 204 16.86 -12.95 -29.22
C GLY A 204 16.48 -12.20 -27.94
N SER A 205 16.79 -12.75 -26.76
CA SER A 205 16.47 -12.15 -25.46
C SER A 205 17.69 -12.25 -24.54
N GLU A 206 17.87 -11.22 -23.70
CA GLU A 206 18.93 -11.05 -22.72
C GLU A 206 18.91 -12.18 -21.68
N THR A 207 19.41 -13.37 -22.03
CA THR A 207 19.68 -14.43 -21.05
C THR A 207 21.02 -14.15 -20.37
N SER A 208 20.98 -13.77 -19.09
CA SER A 208 22.16 -13.74 -18.25
C SER A 208 22.40 -15.14 -17.67
N CYS A 209 23.48 -15.78 -18.08
CA CYS A 209 23.87 -17.09 -17.56
C CYS A 209 25.02 -16.93 -16.57
N ASN A 210 24.80 -17.31 -15.32
CA ASN A 210 25.82 -17.33 -14.27
C ASN A 210 26.14 -18.77 -13.89
N SER A 211 27.36 -19.02 -13.41
CA SER A 211 27.71 -20.31 -12.80
C SER A 211 27.36 -20.24 -11.32
N ASP A 212 26.65 -21.22 -10.80
CA ASP A 212 26.43 -21.35 -9.35
C ASP A 212 27.72 -21.78 -8.62
N THR A 213 27.66 -21.85 -7.29
CA THR A 213 28.78 -22.28 -6.43
C THR A 213 29.23 -23.73 -6.68
N GLU A 214 28.42 -24.54 -7.37
CA GLU A 214 28.69 -25.93 -7.75
C GLU A 214 29.17 -26.08 -9.21
N GLY A 215 29.29 -24.97 -9.94
CA GLY A 215 29.71 -24.94 -11.35
C GLY A 215 28.60 -25.25 -12.36
N LYS A 216 27.34 -25.29 -11.94
CA LYS A 216 26.18 -25.46 -12.83
C LYS A 216 25.82 -24.11 -13.45
N ILE A 217 25.69 -24.06 -14.77
CA ILE A 217 25.29 -22.85 -15.49
C ILE A 217 23.77 -22.69 -15.33
N ILE A 218 23.35 -21.62 -14.66
CA ILE A 218 21.94 -21.21 -14.52
C ILE A 218 21.74 -19.97 -15.39
N CYS A 219 20.80 -20.06 -16.32
CA CYS A 219 20.41 -18.95 -17.18
C CYS A 219 19.10 -18.35 -16.71
N PHE A 220 19.09 -17.04 -16.49
CA PHE A 220 17.89 -16.28 -16.14
C PHE A 220 17.36 -15.58 -17.39
N SER A 221 16.04 -15.62 -17.58
CA SER A 221 15.31 -14.85 -18.58
C SER A 221 14.11 -14.23 -17.90
N SER A 222 13.66 -13.07 -18.39
CA SER A 222 12.49 -12.37 -17.89
C SER A 222 11.31 -12.47 -18.85
N ILE A 223 10.11 -12.47 -18.28
CA ILE A 223 8.84 -12.36 -19.01
C ILE A 223 8.02 -11.25 -18.35
N HIS A 224 7.36 -10.41 -19.15
CA HIS A 224 6.42 -9.44 -18.61
C HIS A 224 5.07 -10.11 -18.34
N GLN A 225 4.37 -9.75 -17.26
CA GLN A 225 3.05 -10.32 -16.95
C GLN A 225 2.04 -10.18 -18.11
N LEU A 226 2.10 -9.08 -18.86
CA LEU A 226 1.24 -8.86 -20.04
C LEU A 226 1.46 -9.90 -21.15
N ASP A 227 2.63 -10.53 -21.22
CA ASP A 227 2.94 -11.58 -22.20
C ASP A 227 2.28 -12.92 -21.81
N PHE A 228 1.84 -13.09 -20.56
CA PHE A 228 1.33 -14.37 -20.05
C PHE A 228 0.05 -14.81 -20.76
N ALA A 229 -0.98 -13.97 -20.80
CA ALA A 229 -2.25 -14.32 -21.45
C ALA A 229 -2.05 -14.70 -22.93
N ALA A 230 -1.24 -13.93 -23.66
CA ALA A 230 -0.91 -14.22 -25.04
C ALA A 230 -0.17 -15.57 -25.16
N THR A 231 0.84 -15.79 -24.32
CA THR A 231 1.65 -17.01 -24.36
C THR A 231 0.83 -18.25 -24.06
N VAL A 232 0.02 -18.23 -22.99
CA VAL A 232 -0.81 -19.37 -22.60
C VAL A 232 -1.92 -19.65 -23.62
N ALA A 233 -2.52 -18.61 -24.21
CA ALA A 233 -3.48 -18.78 -25.30
C ALA A 233 -2.86 -19.50 -26.51
N ALA A 234 -1.63 -19.12 -26.90
CA ALA A 234 -0.89 -19.78 -27.97
C ALA A 234 -0.56 -21.25 -27.63
N LEU A 235 -0.16 -21.54 -26.39
CA LEU A 235 0.15 -22.90 -25.92
C LEU A 235 -1.08 -23.82 -25.95
N LEU A 236 -2.25 -23.31 -25.59
CA LEU A 236 -3.50 -24.07 -25.53
C LEU A 236 -4.29 -24.10 -26.84
N GLY A 237 -3.81 -23.35 -27.85
CA GLY A 237 -4.44 -23.26 -29.17
C GLY A 237 -5.79 -22.53 -29.13
N VAL A 238 -5.96 -21.55 -28.25
CA VAL A 238 -7.16 -20.71 -28.15
C VAL A 238 -6.88 -19.29 -28.67
N PRO A 239 -7.91 -18.52 -29.05
CA PRO A 239 -7.70 -17.14 -29.49
C PRO A 239 -7.07 -16.27 -28.40
N PHE A 240 -6.23 -15.32 -28.80
CA PHE A 240 -5.70 -14.30 -27.90
C PHE A 240 -6.84 -13.40 -27.40
N PRO A 241 -6.89 -13.04 -26.10
CA PRO A 241 -7.85 -12.06 -25.60
C PRO A 241 -7.79 -10.77 -26.41
N PHE A 242 -8.94 -10.22 -26.78
CA PHE A 242 -9.03 -9.09 -27.69
C PHE A 242 -8.25 -7.86 -27.22
N GLY A 243 -8.24 -7.57 -25.91
CA GLY A 243 -7.51 -6.45 -25.31
C GLY A 243 -6.02 -6.69 -25.05
N SER A 244 -5.52 -7.92 -25.29
CA SER A 244 -4.13 -8.27 -25.01
C SER A 244 -3.18 -7.46 -25.90
N ILE A 245 -2.14 -6.88 -25.29
CA ILE A 245 -1.01 -6.26 -26.00
C ILE A 245 0.29 -7.06 -25.81
N GLY A 246 0.19 -8.24 -25.20
CA GLY A 246 1.30 -9.13 -24.95
C GLY A 246 1.89 -9.78 -26.20
N ARG A 247 3.16 -10.14 -26.08
CA ARG A 247 3.91 -10.93 -27.05
C ARG A 247 4.05 -12.36 -26.55
N VAL A 248 3.77 -13.33 -27.40
CA VAL A 248 4.05 -14.74 -27.09
C VAL A 248 5.53 -14.92 -26.74
N ASN A 249 5.82 -15.43 -25.55
CA ASN A 249 7.19 -15.63 -25.08
C ASN A 249 7.85 -16.83 -25.79
N PRO A 250 9.05 -16.67 -26.39
CA PRO A 250 9.69 -17.72 -27.18
C PRO A 250 10.13 -18.92 -26.33
N TRP A 251 10.59 -18.69 -25.09
CA TRP A 251 11.10 -19.74 -24.21
C TRP A 251 9.97 -20.65 -23.72
N LEU A 252 8.87 -20.07 -23.24
CA LEU A 252 7.69 -20.85 -22.84
C LEU A 252 7.06 -21.55 -24.03
N TYR A 253 6.95 -20.88 -25.19
CA TYR A 253 6.41 -21.49 -26.40
C TYR A 253 7.22 -22.71 -26.85
N ALA A 254 8.56 -22.65 -26.73
CA ALA A 254 9.43 -23.76 -27.07
C ALA A 254 9.25 -25.01 -26.19
N LEU A 255 8.76 -24.88 -24.96
CA LEU A 255 8.45 -26.03 -24.11
C LEU A 255 7.31 -26.91 -24.66
N SER A 256 6.47 -26.36 -25.55
CA SER A 256 5.40 -27.10 -26.23
C SER A 256 5.83 -27.80 -27.51
N ALA A 257 7.02 -27.51 -28.05
CA ALA A 257 7.42 -27.98 -29.38
C ALA A 257 7.39 -29.51 -29.52
N GLY A 258 7.71 -30.24 -28.44
CA GLY A 258 7.68 -31.70 -28.43
C GLY A 258 6.28 -32.33 -28.39
N SER A 259 5.22 -31.53 -28.28
CA SER A 259 3.81 -31.98 -28.30
C SER A 259 3.17 -31.94 -29.71
N TRP A 260 3.84 -31.34 -30.69
CA TRP A 260 3.31 -31.23 -32.04
C TRP A 260 3.29 -32.61 -32.74
N ASN A 261 2.23 -32.90 -33.49
CA ASN A 261 2.03 -34.18 -34.18
C ASN A 261 3.17 -34.45 -35.18
N GLN A 262 4.20 -35.20 -34.78
CA GLN A 262 5.27 -35.61 -35.69
C GLN A 262 4.81 -36.80 -36.55
N PRO A 263 5.01 -36.76 -37.89
CA PRO A 263 5.05 -37.98 -38.67
C PRO A 263 6.29 -38.77 -38.23
N ARG A 264 6.07 -39.92 -37.57
CA ARG A 264 7.12 -40.89 -37.18
C ARG A 264 8.07 -41.15 -38.36
N SER A 265 9.18 -40.45 -38.38
CA SER A 265 10.25 -40.63 -39.36
C SER A 265 11.51 -40.96 -38.57
N GLY A 266 12.11 -42.11 -38.89
CA GLY A 266 13.06 -42.84 -38.06
C GLY A 266 14.23 -42.05 -37.47
N ALA A 267 14.77 -42.61 -36.38
CA ALA A 267 15.93 -42.15 -35.63
C ALA A 267 17.08 -41.71 -36.56
N GLY A 268 17.28 -40.39 -36.66
CA GLY A 268 18.35 -39.82 -37.49
C GLY A 268 18.14 -38.39 -38.00
N GLN A 269 17.10 -37.65 -37.59
CA GLN A 269 16.90 -36.28 -38.10
C GLN A 269 17.92 -35.27 -37.56
N LYS A 270 18.51 -34.51 -38.50
CA LYS A 270 19.49 -33.45 -38.27
C LYS A 270 18.88 -32.33 -37.42
N LYS A 271 19.57 -31.90 -36.35
CA LYS A 271 19.19 -30.79 -35.44
C LYS A 271 18.63 -29.53 -36.13
N GLY A 272 19.05 -29.22 -37.36
CA GLY A 272 18.60 -28.06 -38.12
C GLY A 272 17.13 -28.09 -38.58
N LEU A 273 16.56 -29.27 -38.86
CA LEU A 273 15.17 -29.40 -39.33
C LEU A 273 14.15 -29.07 -38.23
N TYR A 274 14.44 -29.47 -36.99
CA TYR A 274 13.57 -29.21 -35.84
C TYR A 274 13.53 -27.72 -35.46
N LEU A 275 14.67 -27.03 -35.59
CA LEU A 275 14.75 -25.59 -35.37
C LEU A 275 13.97 -24.80 -36.41
N GLU A 276 14.10 -25.17 -37.68
CA GLU A 276 13.37 -24.54 -38.78
C GLU A 276 11.84 -24.65 -38.61
N GLU A 277 11.35 -25.84 -38.26
CA GLU A 277 9.93 -26.08 -37.98
C GLU A 277 9.43 -25.25 -36.80
N TRP A 278 10.20 -25.22 -35.70
CA TRP A 278 9.87 -24.39 -34.55
C TRP A 278 9.81 -22.90 -34.89
N MET A 279 10.81 -22.38 -35.61
CA MET A 279 10.85 -20.97 -36.03
C MET A 279 9.69 -20.64 -36.97
N GLN A 280 9.33 -21.56 -37.85
CA GLN A 280 8.19 -21.39 -38.76
C GLN A 280 6.86 -21.32 -37.99
N ASN A 281 6.65 -22.22 -37.02
CA ASN A 281 5.44 -22.20 -36.17
C ASN A 281 5.40 -20.96 -35.28
N TYR A 282 6.52 -20.57 -34.69
CA TYR A 282 6.60 -19.37 -33.87
C TYR A 282 6.35 -18.09 -34.69
N ALA A 283 6.90 -17.98 -35.91
CA ALA A 283 6.60 -16.87 -36.82
C ALA A 283 5.11 -16.80 -37.20
N ASN A 284 4.45 -17.94 -37.39
CA ASN A 284 3.01 -18.00 -37.66
C ASN A 284 2.19 -17.51 -36.46
N VAL A 285 2.56 -17.94 -35.25
CA VAL A 285 1.92 -17.49 -34.01
C VAL A 285 2.10 -15.99 -33.79
N LEU A 286 3.31 -15.46 -34.00
CA LEU A 286 3.57 -14.02 -33.92
C LEU A 286 2.81 -13.20 -34.97
N CYS A 287 2.55 -13.76 -36.15
CA CYS A 287 1.71 -13.14 -37.16
C CYS A 287 0.27 -12.96 -36.65
N ILE A 288 -0.33 -14.01 -36.08
CA ILE A 288 -1.69 -13.97 -35.52
C ILE A 288 -1.75 -13.03 -34.31
N ASN A 289 -0.76 -13.11 -33.41
CA ASN A 289 -0.63 -12.22 -32.25
C ASN A 289 -0.54 -10.75 -32.70
N SER A 290 0.30 -10.44 -33.69
CA SER A 290 0.43 -9.09 -34.24
C SER A 290 -0.86 -8.60 -34.89
N TRP A 291 -1.59 -9.48 -35.56
CA TRP A 291 -2.89 -9.14 -36.16
C TRP A 291 -3.94 -8.80 -35.11
N GLN A 292 -4.04 -9.59 -34.03
CA GLN A 292 -4.95 -9.29 -32.92
C GLN A 292 -4.60 -7.95 -32.26
N VAL A 293 -3.32 -7.71 -31.95
CA VAL A 293 -2.86 -6.44 -31.36
C VAL A 293 -3.15 -5.26 -32.28
N LYS A 294 -2.91 -5.39 -33.60
CA LYS A 294 -3.25 -4.35 -34.57
C LYS A 294 -4.74 -4.05 -34.58
N ARG A 295 -5.59 -5.10 -34.57
CA ARG A 295 -7.06 -4.95 -34.52
C ARG A 295 -7.50 -4.21 -33.25
N TYR A 296 -6.91 -4.54 -32.11
CA TYR A 296 -7.19 -3.86 -30.85
C TYR A 296 -6.82 -2.38 -30.91
N VAL A 297 -5.58 -2.05 -31.33
CA VAL A 297 -5.10 -0.67 -31.44
C VAL A 297 -5.99 0.16 -32.37
N ASP A 298 -6.45 -0.41 -33.49
CA ASP A 298 -7.34 0.29 -34.43
C ASP A 298 -8.70 0.62 -33.82
N VAL A 299 -9.31 -0.35 -33.13
CA VAL A 299 -10.60 -0.16 -32.45
C VAL A 299 -10.46 0.83 -31.29
N TYR A 300 -9.41 0.70 -30.47
CA TYR A 300 -9.13 1.62 -29.37
C TYR A 300 -8.93 3.04 -29.87
N SER A 301 -8.12 3.23 -30.91
CA SER A 301 -7.83 4.57 -31.47
C SER A 301 -9.05 5.21 -32.13
N ALA A 302 -9.99 4.42 -32.64
CA ALA A 302 -11.23 4.92 -33.23
C ALA A 302 -12.30 5.28 -32.19
N SER A 303 -12.23 4.71 -30.98
CA SER A 303 -13.26 4.85 -29.93
C SER A 303 -12.84 5.70 -28.74
N SER A 304 -11.53 5.89 -28.52
CA SER A 304 -10.99 6.68 -27.42
C SER A 304 -11.12 8.20 -27.67
N VAL A 305 -11.39 8.95 -26.59
CA VAL A 305 -11.56 10.41 -26.65
C VAL A 305 -10.22 11.14 -26.82
N ILE A 306 -9.14 10.61 -26.23
CA ILE A 306 -7.78 11.17 -26.30
C ILE A 306 -6.93 10.36 -27.29
N GLY A 307 -6.97 9.03 -27.20
CA GLY A 307 -6.32 8.10 -28.12
C GLY A 307 -4.80 8.23 -28.21
N PHE A 308 -4.20 7.45 -29.12
CA PHE A 308 -2.77 7.54 -29.40
C PHE A 308 -2.49 8.69 -30.39
N PRO A 309 -1.36 9.39 -30.27
CA PRO A 309 -0.96 10.41 -31.24
C PRO A 309 -0.92 9.86 -32.67
N TYR A 310 -1.33 10.67 -33.63
CA TYR A 310 -1.37 10.26 -35.04
C TYR A 310 0.01 9.79 -35.55
N GLU A 311 1.09 10.47 -35.15
CA GLU A 311 2.46 10.09 -35.54
C GLU A 311 2.87 8.71 -35.03
N ASP A 312 2.53 8.39 -33.78
CA ASP A 312 2.79 7.09 -33.17
C ASP A 312 1.98 5.98 -33.84
N LEU A 313 0.71 6.26 -34.17
CA LEU A 313 -0.15 5.33 -34.91
C LEU A 313 0.38 5.04 -36.31
N VAL A 314 0.86 6.06 -37.02
CA VAL A 314 1.51 5.88 -38.33
C VAL A 314 2.79 5.06 -38.19
N HIS A 315 3.61 5.32 -37.16
CA HIS A 315 4.83 4.55 -36.90
C HIS A 315 4.55 3.07 -36.67
N VAL A 316 3.64 2.75 -35.75
CA VAL A 316 3.21 1.39 -35.42
C VAL A 316 2.58 0.70 -36.63
N SER A 317 1.74 1.40 -37.40
CA SER A 317 1.14 0.87 -38.62
C SER A 317 2.20 0.55 -39.70
N ASN A 318 3.24 1.38 -39.82
CA ASN A 318 4.35 1.13 -40.73
C ASN A 318 5.19 -0.08 -40.31
N LEU A 319 5.42 -0.28 -39.01
CA LEU A 319 6.08 -1.48 -38.49
C LEU A 319 5.29 -2.75 -38.81
N TYR A 320 3.97 -2.71 -38.59
CA TYR A 320 3.08 -3.82 -38.94
C TYR A 320 3.11 -4.13 -40.44
N ALA A 321 2.99 -3.11 -41.29
CA ALA A 321 3.03 -3.26 -42.74
C ALA A 321 4.33 -3.92 -43.22
N LYS A 322 5.48 -3.49 -42.67
CA LYS A 322 6.79 -4.11 -42.95
C LYS A 322 6.84 -5.59 -42.56
N ALA A 323 6.31 -5.93 -41.38
CA ALA A 323 6.27 -7.32 -40.92
C ALA A 323 5.36 -8.18 -41.81
N HIS A 324 4.19 -7.65 -42.20
CA HIS A 324 3.21 -8.34 -43.04
C HIS A 324 3.68 -8.52 -44.50
N ASP A 325 4.30 -7.51 -45.10
CA ASP A 325 4.84 -7.58 -46.47
C ASP A 325 5.93 -8.65 -46.61
N SER A 326 6.73 -8.86 -45.55
CA SER A 326 7.74 -9.92 -45.50
C SER A 326 7.09 -11.31 -45.58
N TRP A 327 5.95 -11.50 -44.91
CA TRP A 327 5.20 -12.76 -44.95
C TRP A 327 4.54 -13.00 -46.31
N LEU A 328 3.89 -11.97 -46.89
CA LEU A 328 3.25 -12.08 -48.21
C LEU A 328 4.26 -12.49 -49.30
N LYS A 329 5.45 -11.88 -49.31
CA LYS A 329 6.51 -12.25 -50.27
C LYS A 329 6.89 -13.73 -50.19
N LYS A 330 6.87 -14.34 -49.00
CA LYS A 330 7.18 -15.75 -48.77
C LYS A 330 6.05 -16.70 -49.17
N MET A 331 4.78 -16.34 -48.93
CA MET A 331 3.64 -17.12 -49.44
C MET A 331 3.65 -17.15 -50.97
N HIS A 332 3.90 -16.00 -51.60
CA HIS A 332 3.94 -15.90 -53.06
C HIS A 332 5.15 -16.62 -53.68
N SER A 333 6.29 -16.72 -52.98
CA SER A 333 7.47 -17.46 -53.45
C SER A 333 7.38 -18.98 -53.22
N SER A 334 6.69 -19.44 -52.17
CA SER A 334 6.46 -20.88 -51.93
C SER A 334 5.56 -21.55 -52.96
N GLY A 335 4.79 -20.77 -53.74
CA GLY A 335 3.97 -21.26 -54.86
C GLY A 335 4.72 -21.47 -56.18
N ARG A 336 6.02 -21.16 -56.27
CA ARG A 336 6.87 -21.43 -57.45
C ARG A 336 8.00 -22.38 -57.05
N GLU A 337 7.89 -23.64 -57.47
CA GLU A 337 8.86 -24.70 -57.19
C GLU A 337 10.29 -24.33 -57.63
N ASN A 338 11.22 -24.34 -56.66
CA ASN A 338 12.58 -24.86 -56.81
C ASN A 338 13.23 -25.01 -55.41
N PRO A 339 13.42 -26.23 -54.88
CA PRO A 339 13.96 -26.47 -53.54
C PRO A 339 15.49 -26.50 -53.57
N SER A 340 16.12 -25.38 -53.92
CA SER A 340 17.59 -25.24 -53.92
C SER A 340 18.11 -24.11 -53.01
N GLY A 341 17.27 -23.63 -52.09
CA GLY A 341 17.71 -22.74 -51.01
C GLY A 341 18.51 -23.50 -49.96
N SER A 342 19.66 -22.97 -49.54
CA SER A 342 20.42 -23.55 -48.43
C SER A 342 19.63 -23.38 -47.12
N SER A 343 19.67 -24.37 -46.22
CA SER A 343 18.96 -24.30 -44.91
C SER A 343 19.33 -23.04 -44.11
N GLY A 344 20.54 -22.50 -44.30
CA GLY A 344 20.97 -21.22 -43.69
C GLY A 344 20.22 -19.98 -44.18
N THR A 345 19.77 -19.93 -45.45
CA THR A 345 18.99 -18.77 -45.95
C THR A 345 17.57 -18.76 -45.38
N ILE A 346 16.94 -19.93 -45.23
CA ILE A 346 15.57 -20.04 -44.70
C ILE A 346 15.50 -19.63 -43.24
N LEU A 347 16.45 -20.10 -42.42
CA LEU A 347 16.52 -19.72 -41.00
C LEU A 347 16.74 -18.21 -40.81
N ASN A 348 17.58 -17.59 -41.65
CA ASN A 348 17.81 -16.14 -41.60
C ASN A 348 16.54 -15.34 -41.98
N ASP A 349 15.79 -15.81 -42.97
CA ASP A 349 14.54 -15.17 -43.38
C ASP A 349 13.45 -15.32 -42.31
N LEU A 350 13.36 -16.49 -41.66
CA LEU A 350 12.50 -16.71 -40.50
C LEU A 350 12.87 -15.81 -39.32
N GLN A 351 14.16 -15.67 -39.02
CA GLN A 351 14.63 -14.79 -37.95
C GLN A 351 14.21 -13.34 -38.22
N LYS A 352 14.43 -12.82 -39.43
CA LYS A 352 13.99 -11.46 -39.81
C LYS A 352 12.48 -11.26 -39.65
N GLN A 353 11.69 -12.29 -39.96
CA GLN A 353 10.24 -12.23 -39.80
C GLN A 353 9.84 -12.19 -38.33
N ILE A 354 10.45 -13.03 -37.49
CA ILE A 354 10.27 -13.05 -36.03
C ILE A 354 10.65 -11.68 -35.43
N ASP A 355 11.78 -11.11 -35.86
CA ASP A 355 12.26 -9.81 -35.39
C ASP A 355 11.30 -8.69 -35.79
N ALA A 356 10.74 -8.72 -37.00
CA ALA A 356 9.79 -7.71 -37.47
C ALA A 356 8.49 -7.71 -36.66
N TYR A 357 7.88 -8.87 -36.41
CA TYR A 357 6.69 -8.97 -35.56
C TYR A 357 7.00 -8.63 -34.10
N SER A 358 8.13 -9.11 -33.58
CA SER A 358 8.58 -8.79 -32.22
C SER A 358 8.79 -7.30 -32.03
N GLY A 359 9.37 -6.61 -33.02
CA GLY A 359 9.56 -5.16 -33.01
C GLY A 359 8.25 -4.39 -33.04
N PHE A 360 7.26 -4.83 -33.84
CA PHE A 360 5.91 -4.27 -33.82
C PHE A 360 5.24 -4.41 -32.45
N LEU A 361 5.21 -5.63 -31.90
CA LEU A 361 4.57 -5.91 -30.60
C LEU A 361 5.24 -5.13 -29.47
N ALA A 362 6.58 -5.09 -29.44
CA ALA A 362 7.33 -4.31 -28.46
C ALA A 362 7.05 -2.80 -28.58
N SER A 363 6.93 -2.27 -29.80
CA SER A 363 6.61 -0.87 -30.03
C SER A 363 5.19 -0.51 -29.55
N VAL A 364 4.19 -1.37 -29.80
CA VAL A 364 2.83 -1.17 -29.28
C VAL A 364 2.81 -1.23 -27.75
N ALA A 365 3.46 -2.23 -27.15
CA ALA A 365 3.53 -2.34 -25.69
C ALA A 365 4.21 -1.13 -25.05
N HIS A 366 5.30 -0.63 -25.65
CA HIS A 366 5.96 0.60 -25.20
C HIS A 366 5.05 1.84 -25.33
N LEU A 367 4.38 1.99 -26.48
CA LEU A 367 3.43 3.09 -26.70
C LEU A 367 2.30 3.06 -25.66
N ALA A 368 1.69 1.89 -25.45
CA ALA A 368 0.62 1.70 -24.47
C ALA A 368 1.08 2.08 -23.06
N ARG A 369 2.26 1.59 -22.60
CA ARG A 369 2.83 1.95 -21.30
C ARG A 369 3.09 3.46 -21.14
N SER A 370 3.53 4.13 -22.21
CA SER A 370 3.84 5.57 -22.17
C SER A 370 2.62 6.48 -22.06
N LYS A 371 1.42 5.99 -22.40
CA LYS A 371 0.16 6.77 -22.45
C LYS A 371 -0.88 6.30 -21.42
N TRP A 372 -0.52 5.34 -20.58
CA TRP A 372 -1.44 4.56 -19.76
C TRP A 372 -2.14 5.34 -18.62
N THR A 373 -1.61 6.49 -18.21
CA THR A 373 -2.26 7.34 -17.19
C THR A 373 -3.23 8.31 -17.83
N GLU A 374 -4.38 7.81 -18.27
CA GLU A 374 -5.51 8.69 -18.59
C GLU A 374 -6.13 9.20 -17.29
N PHE A 375 -6.09 10.52 -17.11
CA PHE A 375 -6.74 11.17 -15.98
C PHE A 375 -8.17 11.56 -16.38
N ASP A 376 -9.14 11.28 -15.52
CA ASP A 376 -10.50 11.81 -15.68
C ASP A 376 -10.50 13.32 -15.43
N LEU A 377 -10.41 14.08 -16.52
CA LEU A 377 -10.39 15.55 -16.49
C LEU A 377 -11.65 16.14 -15.82
N THR A 378 -12.78 15.42 -15.85
CA THR A 378 -14.03 15.86 -15.21
C THR A 378 -13.90 15.75 -13.70
N MET A 379 -13.45 14.60 -13.19
CA MET A 379 -13.24 14.38 -11.76
C MET A 379 -12.11 15.27 -11.21
N MET A 380 -11.03 15.47 -11.97
CA MET A 380 -10.00 16.45 -11.63
C MET A 380 -10.57 17.86 -11.57
N GLY A 381 -11.43 18.23 -12.53
CA GLY A 381 -12.12 19.53 -12.54
C GLY A 381 -13.04 19.73 -11.33
N ILE A 382 -13.79 18.69 -10.95
CA ILE A 382 -14.61 18.68 -9.72
C ILE A 382 -13.72 18.85 -8.49
N GLY A 383 -12.63 18.08 -8.39
CA GLY A 383 -11.67 18.16 -7.29
C GLY A 383 -11.04 19.54 -7.15
N LEU A 384 -10.63 20.15 -8.27
CA LEU A 384 -10.12 21.52 -8.31
C LEU A 384 -11.20 22.52 -7.90
N GLY A 385 -12.46 22.32 -8.33
CA GLY A 385 -13.60 23.12 -7.93
C GLY A 385 -13.86 23.08 -6.42
N ILE A 386 -13.80 21.89 -5.81
CA ILE A 386 -13.92 21.70 -4.36
C ILE A 386 -12.77 22.39 -3.63
N LEU A 387 -11.53 22.26 -4.12
CA LEU A 387 -10.36 22.93 -3.55
C LEU A 387 -10.51 24.46 -3.58
N LEU A 388 -10.93 25.02 -4.72
CA LEU A 388 -11.16 26.47 -4.87
C LEU A 388 -12.30 26.96 -3.98
N LEU A 389 -13.41 26.19 -3.87
CA LEU A 389 -14.51 26.51 -2.97
C LEU A 389 -14.08 26.47 -1.51
N SER A 390 -13.26 25.49 -1.13
CA SER A 390 -12.67 25.39 0.20
C SER A 390 -11.78 26.59 0.49
N LEU A 391 -10.85 26.95 -0.40
CA LEU A 391 -10.00 28.13 -0.24
C LEU A 391 -10.82 29.43 -0.13
N LEU A 392 -11.86 29.59 -0.95
CA LEU A 392 -12.77 30.72 -0.88
C LEU A 392 -13.47 30.77 0.49
N PHE A 393 -13.98 29.63 0.97
CA PHE A 393 -14.60 29.54 2.29
C PHE A 393 -13.63 29.96 3.40
N HIS A 394 -12.39 29.44 3.41
CA HIS A 394 -11.36 29.85 4.37
C HIS A 394 -11.11 31.36 4.30
N ILE A 395 -10.92 31.93 3.10
CA ILE A 395 -10.72 33.38 2.92
C ILE A 395 -11.92 34.18 3.45
N LEU A 396 -13.15 33.74 3.18
CA LEU A 396 -14.37 34.41 3.64
C LEU A 396 -14.49 34.36 5.17
N VAL A 397 -14.20 33.22 5.79
CA VAL A 397 -14.25 33.09 7.26
C VAL A 397 -13.13 33.92 7.91
N VAL A 398 -11.91 33.88 7.37
CA VAL A 398 -10.78 34.70 7.84
C VAL A 398 -11.09 36.20 7.69
N ARG A 399 -11.70 36.62 6.58
CA ARG A 399 -12.12 38.02 6.38
C ARG A 399 -13.22 38.42 7.36
N ARG A 400 -14.28 37.60 7.50
CA ARG A 400 -15.40 37.86 8.42
C ARG A 400 -14.93 37.94 9.86
N THR A 401 -14.01 37.08 10.26
CA THR A 401 -13.45 37.09 11.61
C THR A 401 -12.57 38.31 11.86
N ASN A 402 -11.77 38.74 10.88
CA ASN A 402 -11.00 39.98 10.95
C ASN A 402 -11.91 41.22 11.10
N GLU A 403 -12.99 41.31 10.32
CA GLU A 403 -13.96 42.42 10.43
C GLU A 403 -14.67 42.44 11.80
N LEU A 404 -15.01 41.28 12.36
CA LEU A 404 -15.58 41.18 13.71
C LEU A 404 -14.57 41.58 14.81
N CYS A 405 -13.28 41.31 14.62
CA CYS A 405 -12.22 41.79 15.50
C CYS A 405 -12.06 43.31 15.44
N LYS A 406 -12.03 43.90 14.22
CA LYS A 406 -11.96 45.36 14.03
C LYS A 406 -13.16 46.09 14.62
N ALA A 407 -14.37 45.55 14.45
CA ALA A 407 -15.59 46.13 15.00
C ALA A 407 -15.67 46.08 16.54
N SER A 408 -14.92 45.18 17.18
CA SER A 408 -14.90 45.01 18.64
C SER A 408 -13.79 45.80 19.36
N CYS A 409 -12.85 46.39 18.61
CA CYS A 409 -11.69 47.12 19.14
C CYS A 409 -11.56 48.52 18.51
N HIS A 410 -11.83 49.56 19.28
CA HIS A 410 -11.37 50.91 18.93
C HIS A 410 -9.89 51.07 19.36
N PHE A 411 -9.04 51.50 18.42
CA PHE A 411 -7.65 52.00 18.51
C PHE A 411 -6.48 51.13 17.97
N GLY A 412 -5.65 51.80 17.16
CA GLY A 412 -4.23 51.52 16.89
C GLY A 412 -3.91 50.80 15.57
N LYS A 413 -3.46 51.52 14.53
CA LYS A 413 -2.75 50.92 13.39
C LYS A 413 -1.38 50.40 13.88
N ASN A 414 -1.22 49.09 14.02
CA ASN A 414 0.06 48.43 14.25
C ASN A 414 0.46 47.65 12.98
N ASP A 415 1.53 48.07 12.30
CA ASP A 415 2.05 47.43 11.08
C ASP A 415 2.44 45.96 11.27
N ASP A 416 2.88 45.55 12.48
CA ASP A 416 3.27 44.17 12.81
C ASP A 416 2.10 43.16 12.69
N SER A 417 0.87 43.59 12.99
CA SER A 417 -0.32 42.72 12.88
C SER A 417 -0.75 42.44 11.44
N THR A 418 -0.48 43.39 10.54
CA THR A 418 -0.76 43.26 9.10
C THR A 418 0.23 42.30 8.45
N LEU A 419 1.51 42.37 8.83
CA LEU A 419 2.55 41.48 8.31
C LEU A 419 2.30 40.02 8.68
N ARG A 420 2.01 39.73 9.97
CA ARG A 420 1.71 38.36 10.43
C ARG A 420 0.47 37.75 9.76
N PHE A 421 -0.56 38.56 9.52
CA PHE A 421 -1.76 38.15 8.77
C PHE A 421 -1.45 37.82 7.31
N ILE A 422 -0.63 38.64 6.64
CA ILE A 422 -0.18 38.38 5.27
C ILE A 422 0.66 37.10 5.21
N SER A 423 1.56 36.88 6.19
CA SER A 423 2.36 35.66 6.28
C SER A 423 1.50 34.40 6.42
N ALA A 424 0.45 34.42 7.26
CA ALA A 424 -0.44 33.27 7.39
C ALA A 424 -1.25 33.00 6.12
N LEU A 425 -1.75 34.04 5.45
CA LEU A 425 -2.42 33.89 4.14
C LEU A 425 -1.47 33.32 3.08
N LEU A 426 -0.20 33.76 3.07
CA LEU A 426 0.81 33.25 2.16
C LEU A 426 1.12 31.79 2.44
N VAL A 427 1.20 31.38 3.70
CA VAL A 427 1.39 29.97 4.08
C VAL A 427 0.21 29.10 3.62
N VAL A 428 -1.03 29.54 3.86
CA VAL A 428 -2.23 28.82 3.39
C VAL A 428 -2.27 28.75 1.86
N ALA A 429 -1.88 29.82 1.17
CA ALA A 429 -1.79 29.83 -0.28
C ALA A 429 -0.68 28.90 -0.81
N VAL A 430 0.51 28.92 -0.22
CA VAL A 430 1.61 28.01 -0.55
C VAL A 430 1.16 26.56 -0.37
N ARG A 431 0.48 26.25 0.74
CA ARG A 431 -0.10 24.93 1.01
C ARG A 431 -1.22 24.55 0.04
N GLY A 432 -2.06 25.49 -0.38
CA GLY A 432 -3.09 25.23 -1.39
C GLY A 432 -2.48 24.94 -2.77
N CYS A 433 -1.51 25.77 -3.19
CA CYS A 433 -0.78 25.60 -4.44
C CYS A 433 0.08 24.35 -4.46
N SER A 434 0.52 23.88 -3.30
CA SER A 434 1.39 22.72 -3.20
C SER A 434 0.73 21.41 -3.64
N PHE A 435 -0.60 21.32 -3.52
CA PHE A 435 -1.38 20.19 -4.04
C PHE A 435 -1.39 20.12 -5.59
N LEU A 436 -0.89 21.15 -6.28
CA LEU A 436 -0.75 21.16 -7.74
C LEU A 436 0.61 20.61 -8.21
N SER A 437 1.48 20.17 -7.28
CA SER A 437 2.82 19.68 -7.60
C SER A 437 3.03 18.27 -7.06
N ASN A 438 3.22 17.30 -7.97
CA ASN A 438 3.55 15.92 -7.62
C ASN A 438 4.84 15.84 -6.80
N SER A 439 5.86 16.63 -7.15
CA SER A 439 7.12 16.69 -6.40
C SER A 439 6.90 17.19 -4.97
N TYR A 440 5.94 18.09 -4.75
CA TYR A 440 5.61 18.53 -3.41
C TYR A 440 4.84 17.47 -2.64
N ILE A 441 3.86 16.80 -3.25
CA ILE A 441 3.07 15.75 -2.59
C ILE A 441 3.98 14.64 -2.07
N LEU A 442 4.96 14.21 -2.87
CA LEU A 442 5.94 13.19 -2.46
C LEU A 442 6.87 13.69 -1.34
N GLU A 443 7.23 14.97 -1.35
CA GLU A 443 8.16 15.58 -0.39
C GLU A 443 7.46 16.37 0.73
N GLU A 444 6.15 16.16 0.90
CA GLU A 444 5.28 17.01 1.70
C GLU A 444 5.72 17.05 3.17
N GLY A 445 6.12 15.90 3.73
CA GLY A 445 6.63 15.81 5.10
C GLY A 445 7.91 16.61 5.30
N LYS A 446 8.83 16.58 4.32
CA LYS A 446 10.10 17.32 4.36
C LYS A 446 9.85 18.82 4.25
N VAL A 447 8.97 19.24 3.34
CA VAL A 447 8.63 20.65 3.16
C VAL A 447 7.89 21.21 4.37
N THR A 448 6.93 20.48 4.91
CA THR A 448 6.19 20.88 6.11
C THR A 448 7.12 21.02 7.31
N ASN A 449 8.05 20.08 7.50
CA ASN A 449 9.06 20.15 8.56
C ASN A 449 9.99 21.36 8.37
N PHE A 450 10.40 21.67 7.14
CA PHE A 450 11.20 22.86 6.83
C PHE A 450 10.44 24.17 7.15
N LEU A 451 9.17 24.28 6.76
CA LEU A 451 8.33 25.45 7.05
C LEU A 451 8.12 25.60 8.56
N PHE A 452 7.89 24.50 9.28
CA PHE A 452 7.76 24.50 10.74
C PHE A 452 9.05 24.95 11.43
N GLY A 453 10.21 24.44 11.00
CA GLY A 453 11.52 24.84 11.50
C GLY A 453 11.84 26.30 11.23
N THR A 454 11.48 26.80 10.04
CA THR A 454 11.63 28.23 9.69
C THR A 454 10.86 29.12 10.66
N ILE A 455 9.61 28.77 10.98
CA ILE A 455 8.82 29.52 11.95
C ILE A 455 9.45 29.42 13.35
N ALA A 456 9.94 28.25 13.75
CA ALA A 456 10.60 28.07 15.05
C ALA A 456 11.85 28.95 15.20
N ILE A 457 12.64 29.10 14.13
CA ILE A 457 13.82 29.99 14.09
C ILE A 457 13.40 31.46 14.24
N LEU A 458 12.35 31.88 13.52
CA LEU A 458 11.81 33.25 13.65
C LEU A 458 11.33 33.53 15.08
N ASN A 459 10.65 32.55 15.70
CA ASN A 459 10.22 32.65 17.10
C ASN A 459 11.41 32.73 18.07
N LEU A 460 12.50 32.01 17.80
CA LEU A 460 13.73 32.08 18.59
C LEU A 460 14.41 33.45 18.46
N GLN A 461 14.54 33.96 17.23
CA GLN A 461 15.09 35.30 16.98
C GLN A 461 14.29 36.37 17.73
N HIS A 462 12.95 36.27 17.65
CA HIS A 462 12.05 37.17 18.35
C HIS A 462 12.18 37.07 19.88
N SER A 463 12.26 35.85 20.41
CA SER A 463 12.44 35.56 21.84
C SER A 463 13.77 36.09 22.38
N ILE A 464 14.85 35.97 21.59
CA ILE A 464 16.17 36.53 21.92
C ILE A 464 16.11 38.06 21.93
N SER A 465 15.48 38.67 20.93
CA SER A 465 15.34 40.13 20.83
C SER A 465 14.56 40.72 22.01
N LYS A 466 13.49 40.05 22.45
CA LYS A 466 12.66 40.47 23.59
C LYS A 466 13.17 39.97 24.95
N LYS A 467 14.16 39.07 25.00
CA LYS A 467 14.66 38.38 26.21
C LYS A 467 13.56 37.64 27.00
N GLU A 468 12.55 37.15 26.30
CA GLU A 468 11.41 36.40 26.87
C GLU A 468 11.26 35.07 26.13
N ALA A 469 10.72 34.04 26.79
CA ALA A 469 10.36 32.76 26.16
C ALA A 469 11.48 31.94 25.46
N ILE A 470 12.76 32.24 25.71
CA ILE A 470 13.90 31.61 24.99
C ILE A 470 13.89 30.08 25.15
N THR A 471 13.63 29.56 26.35
CA THR A 471 13.60 28.11 26.60
C THR A 471 12.52 27.40 25.77
N GLN A 472 11.36 28.03 25.61
CA GLN A 472 10.25 27.50 24.83
C GLN A 472 10.58 27.48 23.32
N ALA A 473 11.20 28.55 22.81
CA ALA A 473 11.62 28.62 21.42
C ALA A 473 12.72 27.59 21.08
N VAL A 474 13.70 27.39 21.99
CA VAL A 474 14.72 26.33 21.84
C VAL A 474 14.09 24.93 21.87
N THR A 475 13.13 24.70 22.77
CA THR A 475 12.41 23.42 22.85
C THR A 475 11.64 23.11 21.55
N LEU A 476 11.01 24.12 20.95
CA LEU A 476 10.28 23.98 19.69
C LEU A 476 11.23 23.61 18.53
N LEU A 477 12.42 24.22 18.50
CA LEU A 477 13.44 23.93 17.50
C LEU A 477 14.01 22.51 17.67
N LEU A 478 14.28 22.08 18.90
CA LEU A 478 14.72 20.71 19.19
C LEU A 478 13.66 19.68 18.76
N LEU A 479 12.39 19.95 19.01
CA LEU A 479 11.32 19.08 18.55
C LEU A 479 11.27 19.00 17.01
N ASN A 480 11.48 20.10 16.30
CA ASN A 480 11.54 20.08 14.83
C ASN A 480 12.65 19.17 14.31
N VAL A 481 13.81 19.15 14.97
CA VAL A 481 14.92 18.24 14.65
C VAL A 481 14.54 16.78 14.93
N VAL A 482 13.92 16.49 16.08
CA VAL A 482 13.44 15.15 16.41
C VAL A 482 12.42 14.66 15.37
N LEU A 483 11.44 15.51 15.02
CA LEU A 483 10.46 15.21 13.98
C LEU A 483 11.13 14.99 12.62
N ARG A 484 12.19 15.74 12.29
CA ARG A 484 12.90 15.55 11.02
C ARG A 484 13.53 14.17 10.94
N CYS A 485 14.31 13.80 11.95
CA CYS A 485 14.93 12.47 12.02
C CYS A 485 13.86 11.37 11.98
N ALA A 486 12.78 11.55 12.72
CA ALA A 486 11.76 10.54 12.82
C ALA A 486 10.90 10.40 11.54
N ILE A 487 10.69 11.48 10.79
CA ILE A 487 10.05 11.44 9.46
C ILE A 487 10.93 10.66 8.47
N GLU A 488 12.24 10.93 8.43
CA GLU A 488 13.16 10.20 7.54
C GLU A 488 13.19 8.70 7.85
N VAL A 489 13.12 8.35 9.13
CA VAL A 489 13.03 6.96 9.55
C VAL A 489 11.67 6.34 9.21
N GLY A 490 10.57 7.05 9.49
CA GLY A 490 9.22 6.60 9.17
C GLY A 490 8.99 6.37 7.67
N LEU A 491 9.59 7.21 6.81
CA LEU A 491 9.55 7.08 5.35
C LEU A 491 10.41 5.93 4.82
N SER A 492 11.35 5.40 5.60
CA SER A 492 12.34 4.46 5.07
C SER A 492 11.83 3.04 4.84
N LYS A 493 10.55 2.73 5.17
CA LYS A 493 9.86 1.41 5.18
C LYS A 493 10.58 0.28 5.94
N GLN A 494 11.90 0.25 5.93
CA GLN A 494 12.75 -0.58 6.77
C GLN A 494 12.48 -0.21 8.22
N GLU A 495 12.17 -1.24 9.01
CA GLU A 495 11.95 -1.11 10.43
C GLU A 495 12.97 -0.13 11.04
N LEU A 496 12.43 0.76 11.87
CA LEU A 496 13.11 1.71 12.76
C LEU A 496 14.43 1.15 13.34
N TYR A 497 14.56 -0.16 13.52
CA TYR A 497 15.66 -0.82 14.21
C TYR A 497 16.82 -1.23 13.29
N SER A 498 16.56 -1.79 12.11
CA SER A 498 17.63 -2.22 11.18
C SER A 498 18.59 -1.07 10.82
N ARG A 499 18.04 0.13 10.51
CA ARG A 499 18.86 1.32 10.20
C ARG A 499 19.36 2.11 11.41
N LEU A 500 18.62 2.23 12.51
CA LEU A 500 19.15 2.91 13.71
C LEU A 500 20.39 2.18 14.26
N PHE A 501 20.39 0.84 14.22
CA PHE A 501 21.53 0.05 14.64
C PHE A 501 22.68 0.00 13.61
N SER A 502 22.42 0.29 12.32
CA SER A 502 23.47 0.45 11.32
C SER A 502 24.12 1.85 11.33
N ILE A 503 23.43 2.88 11.85
CA ILE A 503 23.90 4.28 11.89
C ILE A 503 24.66 4.60 13.19
N PHE A 504 24.35 3.94 14.31
CA PHE A 504 25.18 4.05 15.51
C PHE A 504 26.42 3.14 15.42
N PRO A 505 27.64 3.63 15.77
CA PRO A 505 28.85 2.84 15.70
C PRO A 505 28.94 1.87 16.89
N PHE A 506 28.05 0.88 16.97
CA PHE A 506 28.15 -0.23 17.93
C PHE A 506 29.07 -1.36 17.42
N THR A 507 29.56 -1.26 16.18
CA THR A 507 30.57 -2.13 15.57
C THR A 507 31.90 -2.18 16.35
N MET A 508 32.11 -1.27 17.32
CA MET A 508 33.28 -1.30 18.22
C MET A 508 33.16 -2.26 19.42
N LEU A 509 31.96 -2.80 19.72
CA LEU A 509 31.71 -3.59 20.93
C LEU A 509 31.66 -5.11 20.73
N GLY A 510 31.80 -5.61 19.49
CA GLY A 510 32.03 -7.03 19.21
C GLY A 510 30.92 -7.99 19.66
N LEU A 511 29.67 -7.56 19.66
CA LEU A 511 28.51 -8.35 20.08
C LEU A 511 27.57 -8.59 18.89
N GLU A 512 28.00 -9.45 17.95
CA GLU A 512 27.10 -10.01 16.94
C GLU A 512 26.32 -11.20 17.54
N GLY A 513 24.99 -11.24 17.32
CA GLY A 513 24.21 -12.47 17.45
C GLY A 513 23.35 -12.67 18.70
N GLN A 514 22.84 -11.63 19.37
CA GLN A 514 21.85 -11.82 20.45
C GLN A 514 20.44 -11.35 20.04
N HIS A 515 19.47 -12.28 20.03
CA HIS A 515 18.02 -12.05 19.87
C HIS A 515 17.44 -11.00 20.85
N VAL A 516 18.16 -10.66 21.92
CA VAL A 516 17.74 -9.70 22.96
C VAL A 516 17.45 -8.30 22.40
N TRP A 517 18.14 -7.89 21.33
CA TRP A 517 18.01 -6.55 20.75
C TRP A 517 16.67 -6.32 20.04
N MET A 518 16.00 -7.38 19.56
CA MET A 518 14.66 -7.30 18.96
C MET A 518 13.56 -6.93 19.96
N PHE A 519 13.78 -7.16 21.26
CA PHE A 519 12.75 -6.97 22.30
C PHE A 519 12.79 -5.61 23.00
N ILE A 520 13.92 -4.88 22.90
CA ILE A 520 14.07 -3.53 23.47
C ILE A 520 12.92 -2.59 23.07
N PRO A 521 12.47 -2.57 21.80
CA PRO A 521 11.45 -1.63 21.41
C PRO A 521 10.06 -2.01 21.86
N GLU A 522 9.76 -3.31 22.00
CA GLU A 522 8.52 -3.79 22.61
C GLU A 522 8.41 -3.30 24.06
N ILE A 523 9.49 -3.47 24.83
CA ILE A 523 9.58 -3.03 26.22
C ILE A 523 9.46 -1.49 26.31
N LEU A 524 10.17 -0.77 25.43
CA LEU A 524 10.16 0.69 25.42
C LEU A 524 8.75 1.26 25.15
N SER A 525 7.99 0.60 24.28
CA SER A 525 6.61 0.99 23.92
C SER A 525 5.65 0.83 25.09
N VAL A 526 5.75 -0.27 25.84
CA VAL A 526 4.97 -0.51 27.06
C VAL A 526 5.34 0.49 28.15
N ILE A 527 6.64 0.76 28.35
CA ILE A 527 7.11 1.78 29.31
C ILE A 527 6.56 3.16 28.95
N ALA A 528 6.60 3.55 27.67
CA ALA A 528 6.05 4.81 27.20
C ALA A 528 4.53 4.90 27.46
N LEU A 529 3.78 3.82 27.25
CA LEU A 529 2.34 3.77 27.54
C LEU A 529 2.05 3.94 29.04
N ILE A 530 2.85 3.31 29.91
CA ILE A 530 2.75 3.49 31.37
C ILE A 530 3.06 4.93 31.76
N MET A 531 4.07 5.56 31.15
CA MET A 531 4.38 6.97 31.39
C MET A 531 3.21 7.89 31.00
N VAL A 532 2.58 7.65 29.86
CA VAL A 532 1.41 8.41 29.41
C VAL A 532 0.23 8.22 30.38
N ALA A 533 -0.02 6.99 30.84
CA ALA A 533 -1.05 6.71 31.84
C ALA A 533 -0.80 7.44 33.17
N TYR A 534 0.45 7.42 33.65
CA TYR A 534 0.86 8.12 34.87
C TYR A 534 0.69 9.64 34.75
N ILE A 535 1.01 10.20 33.57
CA ILE A 535 0.80 11.61 33.26
C ILE A 535 -0.69 11.98 33.36
N LEU A 536 -1.58 11.20 32.74
CA LEU A 536 -3.02 11.44 32.82
C LEU A 536 -3.56 11.34 34.26
N TYR A 537 -3.09 10.36 35.02
CA TYR A 537 -3.43 10.22 36.44
C TYR A 537 -3.01 11.45 37.26
N LYS A 538 -1.79 11.94 37.05
CA LYS A 538 -1.26 13.13 37.74
C LYS A 538 -2.04 14.41 37.37
N ILE A 539 -2.55 14.51 36.15
CA ILE A 539 -3.43 15.62 35.72
C ILE A 539 -4.78 15.53 36.43
N SER A 540 -5.36 14.33 36.54
CA SER A 540 -6.67 14.12 37.18
C SER A 540 -6.70 14.46 38.66
N THR A 541 -5.65 14.14 39.41
CA THR A 541 -5.61 14.33 40.88
C THR A 541 -5.43 15.79 41.32
N ARG A 542 -5.08 16.69 40.40
CA ARG A 542 -4.68 18.09 40.71
C ARG A 542 -5.77 19.13 40.50
N THR A 543 -6.96 18.74 40.06
CA THR A 543 -8.04 19.69 39.73
C THR A 543 -9.31 19.33 40.49
N HIS A 544 -10.07 20.34 40.96
CA HIS A 544 -11.43 20.12 41.50
C HIS A 544 -12.31 19.65 40.33
N MET A 545 -12.67 18.37 40.29
CA MET A 545 -13.23 17.72 39.10
C MET A 545 -14.59 17.09 39.40
N SER A 546 -15.53 17.16 38.45
CA SER A 546 -16.82 16.45 38.51
C SER A 546 -16.63 14.94 38.38
N PHE A 547 -17.59 14.16 38.89
CA PHE A 547 -17.59 12.68 38.82
C PHE A 547 -17.33 12.14 37.39
N LEU A 548 -17.98 12.75 36.39
CA LEU A 548 -17.86 12.37 34.97
C LEU A 548 -16.41 12.41 34.45
N LYS A 549 -15.58 13.34 34.92
CA LYS A 549 -14.17 13.45 34.50
C LYS A 549 -13.32 12.31 35.03
N HIS A 550 -13.50 11.97 36.31
CA HIS A 550 -12.78 10.88 36.94
C HIS A 550 -13.11 9.54 36.27
N SER A 551 -14.38 9.33 35.92
CA SER A 551 -14.80 8.14 35.18
C SER A 551 -14.13 8.04 33.79
N VAL A 552 -14.04 9.16 33.06
CA VAL A 552 -13.37 9.18 31.74
C VAL A 552 -11.88 8.87 31.87
N VAL A 553 -11.16 9.52 32.78
CA VAL A 553 -9.71 9.29 32.94
C VAL A 553 -9.42 7.87 33.45
N ALA A 554 -10.20 7.36 34.39
CA ALA A 554 -10.05 6.00 34.90
C ALA A 554 -10.29 4.95 33.79
N ALA A 555 -11.31 5.15 32.96
CA ALA A 555 -11.59 4.28 31.83
C ALA A 555 -10.48 4.35 30.76
N THR A 556 -9.92 5.53 30.48
CA THR A 556 -8.77 5.67 29.57
C THR A 556 -7.53 4.93 30.08
N ILE A 557 -7.22 5.04 31.39
CA ILE A 557 -6.10 4.31 32.00
C ILE A 557 -6.34 2.79 31.91
N LEU A 558 -7.56 2.33 32.19
CA LEU A 558 -7.92 0.91 32.02
C LEU A 558 -7.71 0.47 30.58
N SER A 559 -8.14 1.25 29.59
CA SER A 559 -7.91 0.94 28.18
C SER A 559 -6.42 0.86 27.83
N TYR A 560 -5.57 1.74 28.37
CA TYR A 560 -4.12 1.62 28.16
C TYR A 560 -3.52 0.35 28.80
N MET A 561 -4.02 -0.08 29.96
CA MET A 561 -3.61 -1.37 30.53
C MET A 561 -4.02 -2.54 29.63
N LEU A 562 -5.24 -2.51 29.06
CA LEU A 562 -5.70 -3.53 28.11
C LEU A 562 -4.85 -3.55 26.83
N VAL A 563 -4.43 -2.39 26.32
CA VAL A 563 -3.52 -2.28 25.17
C VAL A 563 -2.16 -2.90 25.49
N ALA A 564 -1.59 -2.61 26.67
CA ALA A 564 -0.33 -3.23 27.09
C ALA A 564 -0.46 -4.77 27.17
N VAL A 565 -1.55 -5.27 27.74
CA VAL A 565 -1.83 -6.72 27.83
C VAL A 565 -1.96 -7.33 26.43
N HIS A 566 -2.69 -6.67 25.52
CA HIS A 566 -2.83 -7.13 24.14
C HIS A 566 -1.46 -7.28 23.44
N TRP A 567 -0.58 -6.28 23.54
CA TRP A 567 0.76 -6.37 22.95
C TRP A 567 1.65 -7.43 23.59
N THR A 568 1.47 -7.71 24.88
CA THR A 568 2.19 -8.82 25.53
C THR A 568 1.70 -10.19 25.10
N ILE A 569 0.41 -10.34 24.76
CA ILE A 569 -0.16 -11.59 24.24
C ILE A 569 0.30 -11.83 22.79
N GLU A 570 0.45 -10.77 22.00
CA GLU A 570 0.98 -10.88 20.63
C GLU A 570 2.51 -11.03 20.55
N SER A 571 3.23 -10.82 21.65
CA SER A 571 4.69 -10.98 21.67
C SER A 571 5.09 -12.45 21.80
N GLU A 572 6.05 -12.89 20.99
CA GLU A 572 6.61 -14.26 21.05
C GLU A 572 7.37 -14.55 22.36
N VAL A 573 7.69 -13.53 23.16
CA VAL A 573 8.48 -13.65 24.39
C VAL A 573 7.75 -14.42 25.50
N LEU A 574 6.42 -14.32 25.53
CA LEU A 574 5.56 -14.95 26.53
C LEU A 574 4.52 -15.82 25.82
N ALA A 575 4.98 -16.78 25.02
CA ALA A 575 4.11 -17.81 24.47
C ALA A 575 3.44 -18.60 25.61
N ILE A 576 2.26 -18.15 26.05
CA ILE A 576 1.39 -18.86 26.99
C ILE A 576 0.35 -19.59 26.13
N PRO A 577 0.45 -20.92 25.94
CA PRO A 577 -0.37 -21.67 24.99
C PRO A 577 -1.87 -21.66 25.31
N VAL A 578 -2.27 -21.24 26.52
CA VAL A 578 -3.61 -21.45 27.07
C VAL A 578 -4.57 -20.27 26.84
N ILE A 579 -4.08 -19.11 26.35
CA ILE A 579 -4.92 -17.93 26.02
C ILE A 579 -4.80 -17.57 24.52
N GLN A 580 -4.16 -18.44 23.73
CA GLN A 580 -3.88 -18.25 22.30
C GLN A 580 -5.05 -18.69 21.39
N GLU A 581 -6.24 -18.91 21.94
CA GLU A 581 -7.45 -18.95 21.09
C GLU A 581 -7.86 -17.52 20.75
N SER A 582 -8.27 -17.32 19.48
CA SER A 582 -8.70 -16.07 18.82
C SER A 582 -9.47 -15.06 19.68
N VAL A 583 -10.12 -15.54 20.73
CA VAL A 583 -10.78 -14.76 21.78
C VAL A 583 -9.87 -13.68 22.36
N GLY A 584 -8.66 -13.98 22.87
CA GLY A 584 -7.83 -12.96 23.55
C GLY A 584 -7.33 -11.84 22.63
N ARG A 585 -6.95 -12.22 21.40
CA ARG A 585 -6.38 -11.34 20.37
C ARG A 585 -7.41 -10.38 19.78
N ASN A 586 -8.66 -10.83 19.63
CA ASN A 586 -9.73 -9.99 19.08
C ASN A 586 -10.54 -9.26 20.17
N LEU A 587 -10.80 -9.92 21.30
CA LEU A 587 -11.67 -9.38 22.35
C LEU A 587 -11.05 -8.16 23.02
N LEU A 588 -9.73 -8.12 23.26
CA LEU A 588 -9.08 -6.98 23.92
C LEU A 588 -9.20 -5.68 23.11
N PRO A 589 -8.84 -5.63 21.81
CA PRO A 589 -9.13 -4.48 20.97
C PRO A 589 -10.62 -4.10 20.93
N GLN A 590 -11.52 -5.09 20.80
CA GLN A 590 -12.96 -4.85 20.78
C GLN A 590 -13.47 -4.22 22.09
N ILE A 591 -12.96 -4.65 23.25
CA ILE A 591 -13.26 -4.04 24.55
C ILE A 591 -12.76 -2.59 24.59
N VAL A 592 -11.53 -2.32 24.10
CA VAL A 592 -10.99 -0.95 24.04
C VAL A 592 -11.89 -0.04 23.19
N TYR A 593 -12.34 -0.52 22.02
CA TYR A 593 -13.28 0.21 21.16
C TYR A 593 -14.64 0.41 21.86
N GLY A 594 -15.16 -0.63 22.51
CA GLY A 594 -16.41 -0.59 23.27
C GLY A 594 -16.39 0.41 24.43
N ILE A 595 -15.29 0.47 25.18
CA ILE A 595 -15.08 1.48 26.25
C ILE A 595 -15.10 2.88 25.64
N GLY A 596 -14.37 3.13 24.54
CA GLY A 596 -14.35 4.43 23.87
C GLY A 596 -15.74 4.86 23.40
N PHE A 597 -16.46 3.97 22.72
CA PHE A 597 -17.82 4.24 22.25
C PHE A 597 -18.81 4.48 23.40
N GLY A 598 -18.74 3.67 24.47
CA GLY A 598 -19.58 3.82 25.65
C GLY A 598 -19.35 5.16 26.37
N LEU A 599 -18.09 5.60 26.48
CA LEU A 599 -17.75 6.91 27.03
C LEU A 599 -18.28 8.05 26.16
N LEU A 600 -18.20 7.91 24.82
CA LEU A 600 -18.74 8.90 23.88
C LEU A 600 -20.26 9.04 24.05
N LEU A 601 -20.99 7.92 24.13
CA LEU A 601 -22.44 7.91 24.34
C LEU A 601 -22.83 8.49 25.70
N SER A 602 -22.06 8.18 26.75
CA SER A 602 -22.25 8.75 28.08
C SER A 602 -22.04 10.27 28.08
N LEU A 603 -21.04 10.77 27.36
CA LEU A 603 -20.75 12.20 27.24
C LEU A 603 -21.85 12.94 26.45
N THR A 604 -22.39 12.36 25.37
CA THR A 604 -23.49 12.96 24.61
C THR A 604 -24.79 12.96 25.41
N PHE A 605 -25.08 11.89 26.14
CA PHE A 605 -26.24 11.81 27.03
C PHE A 605 -26.14 12.79 28.20
N ALA A 606 -24.96 12.93 28.81
CA ALA A 606 -24.69 13.92 29.85
C ALA A 606 -24.91 15.36 29.34
N GLN A 607 -24.59 15.65 28.07
CA GLN A 607 -24.85 16.96 27.45
C GLN A 607 -26.34 17.24 27.23
N LEU A 608 -27.14 16.21 26.93
CA LEU A 608 -28.60 16.35 26.77
C LEU A 608 -29.31 16.62 28.10
N LEU A 609 -28.74 16.11 29.20
CA LEU A 609 -29.28 16.28 30.56
C LEU A 609 -28.71 17.49 31.31
N GLU A 610 -27.63 18.10 30.82
CA GLU A 610 -26.95 19.22 31.48
C GLU A 610 -27.84 20.50 31.49
N LYS A 611 -28.38 20.87 32.66
CA LYS A 611 -28.89 22.24 32.89
C LYS A 611 -27.72 23.22 32.95
N LYS A 612 -27.83 24.37 32.26
CA LYS A 612 -26.84 25.47 32.14
C LYS A 612 -25.95 25.62 33.41
N ILE A 613 -24.74 25.07 33.37
CA ILE A 613 -23.71 25.27 34.39
C ILE A 613 -23.03 26.63 34.21
N SER A 614 -22.64 27.26 35.32
CA SER A 614 -22.22 28.67 35.44
C SER A 614 -20.81 29.01 34.94
N ASN A 615 -20.00 28.05 34.49
CA ASN A 615 -18.62 28.31 34.02
C ASN A 615 -18.30 27.63 32.67
N TYR A 616 -18.42 28.39 31.59
CA TYR A 616 -18.19 27.94 30.20
C TYR A 616 -16.74 27.49 29.93
N ARG A 617 -15.75 28.06 30.63
CA ARG A 617 -14.33 27.69 30.48
C ARG A 617 -14.09 26.29 31.01
N GLU A 618 -14.56 26.06 32.24
CA GLU A 618 -14.41 24.75 32.86
C GLU A 618 -15.11 23.72 31.99
N SER A 619 -16.38 23.94 31.63
CA SER A 619 -17.18 23.07 30.74
C SER A 619 -16.47 22.75 29.42
N THR A 620 -15.88 23.75 28.75
CA THR A 620 -15.13 23.52 27.49
C THR A 620 -13.89 22.67 27.74
N PHE A 621 -13.12 22.96 28.79
CA PHE A 621 -11.96 22.15 29.18
C PHE A 621 -12.34 20.68 29.48
N ILE A 622 -13.46 20.45 30.18
CA ILE A 622 -13.98 19.09 30.45
C ILE A 622 -14.24 18.35 29.14
N LYS A 623 -14.95 19.01 28.23
CA LYS A 623 -15.41 18.41 26.98
C LYS A 623 -14.24 18.10 26.06
N THR A 624 -13.27 19.01 25.96
CA THR A 624 -12.03 18.81 25.20
C THR A 624 -11.18 17.68 25.78
N LEU A 625 -10.99 17.65 27.11
CA LEU A 625 -10.26 16.57 27.77
C LEU A 625 -10.94 15.22 27.56
N ALA A 626 -12.27 15.18 27.70
CA ALA A 626 -13.03 13.96 27.50
C ALA A 626 -12.90 13.43 26.06
N LEU A 627 -13.02 14.30 25.05
CA LEU A 627 -12.85 13.91 23.65
C LEU A 627 -11.45 13.35 23.37
N VAL A 628 -10.39 14.03 23.81
CA VAL A 628 -9.01 13.55 23.62
C VAL A 628 -8.80 12.20 24.32
N SER A 629 -9.32 12.04 25.55
CA SER A 629 -9.22 10.80 26.34
C SER A 629 -10.05 9.64 25.77
N ILE A 630 -11.15 9.91 25.07
CA ILE A 630 -12.00 8.90 24.42
C ILE A 630 -11.32 8.33 23.17
N TRP A 631 -10.77 9.20 22.33
CA TRP A 631 -10.18 8.79 21.05
C TRP A 631 -8.76 8.24 21.19
N SER A 632 -8.02 8.66 22.23
CA SER A 632 -6.63 8.26 22.39
C SER A 632 -6.40 6.75 22.46
N PRO A 633 -7.13 5.94 23.26
CA PRO A 633 -6.89 4.49 23.31
C PRO A 633 -7.10 3.77 21.98
N THR A 634 -8.12 4.19 21.20
CA THR A 634 -8.38 3.62 19.86
C THR A 634 -7.25 3.96 18.90
N ILE A 635 -6.74 5.19 18.95
CA ILE A 635 -5.60 5.60 18.12
C ILE A 635 -4.31 4.87 18.54
N MET A 636 -4.09 4.68 19.85
CA MET A 636 -2.91 3.99 20.38
C MET A 636 -2.83 2.53 19.97
N ILE A 637 -3.96 1.81 20.03
CA ILE A 637 -3.98 0.39 19.68
C ILE A 637 -3.79 0.19 18.17
N LEU A 638 -4.34 1.09 17.34
CA LEU A 638 -4.22 1.03 15.88
C LEU A 638 -2.81 1.37 15.38
N LEU A 639 -2.18 2.42 15.93
CA LEU A 639 -0.79 2.75 15.60
C LEU A 639 0.22 1.69 16.03
N GLY A 640 -0.22 0.76 16.89
CA GLY A 640 0.62 -0.27 17.48
C GLY A 640 1.71 0.30 18.38
N ARG A 641 2.83 -0.42 18.47
CA ARG A 641 3.91 -0.17 19.43
C ARG A 641 4.56 1.22 19.29
N GLN A 642 4.48 1.86 18.12
CA GLN A 642 5.03 3.21 17.92
C GLN A 642 4.15 4.32 18.52
N GLY A 643 2.85 4.10 18.71
CA GLY A 643 1.90 5.12 19.17
C GLY A 643 2.28 5.83 20.48
N PRO A 644 2.64 5.11 21.55
CA PRO A 644 3.02 5.72 22.82
C PRO A 644 4.28 6.58 22.74
N LEU A 645 5.25 6.18 21.91
CA LEU A 645 6.47 6.95 21.66
C LEU A 645 6.15 8.26 20.95
N VAL A 646 5.23 8.19 19.97
CA VAL A 646 4.77 9.37 19.24
C VAL A 646 4.13 10.39 20.19
N VAL A 647 3.30 9.92 21.11
CA VAL A 647 2.63 10.79 22.09
C VAL A 647 3.59 11.30 23.16
N LEU A 648 4.55 10.49 23.62
CA LEU A 648 5.57 10.94 24.58
C LEU A 648 6.46 12.03 23.99
N ALA A 649 6.87 11.90 22.72
CA ALA A 649 7.63 12.92 22.00
C ALA A 649 6.88 14.27 21.91
N CYS A 650 5.56 14.22 21.98
CA CYS A 650 4.71 15.40 21.95
C CYS A 650 4.32 15.96 23.33
N ILE A 651 4.80 15.40 24.44
CA ILE A 651 4.46 15.85 25.80
C ILE A 651 5.72 16.34 26.53
N VAL A 652 5.64 17.50 27.19
CA VAL A 652 6.71 18.04 28.05
C VAL A 652 6.14 18.39 29.43
N ALA A 653 6.87 17.99 30.48
CA ALA A 653 6.58 18.34 31.87
C ALA A 653 7.49 19.49 32.34
N VAL A 654 6.91 20.61 32.79
CA VAL A 654 7.65 21.75 33.37
C VAL A 654 7.00 22.17 34.67
N ASN A 655 7.80 22.28 35.75
CA ASN A 655 7.41 22.83 37.06
C ASN A 655 6.03 22.35 37.53
N ASP A 656 5.90 21.03 37.68
CA ASP A 656 4.66 20.37 38.10
C ASP A 656 3.45 20.55 37.16
N LYS A 657 3.64 20.86 35.88
CA LYS A 657 2.54 20.86 34.92
C LYS A 657 2.93 20.11 33.66
N VAL A 658 2.06 19.21 33.21
CA VAL A 658 2.25 18.45 31.99
C VAL A 658 1.47 19.14 30.89
N TYR A 659 2.16 19.44 29.80
CA TYR A 659 1.55 20.03 28.62
C TYR A 659 2.00 19.27 27.38
N PHE A 660 1.19 19.32 26.32
CA PHE A 660 1.69 18.97 24.99
C PHE A 660 2.83 19.96 24.67
N SER A 661 4.03 19.47 24.36
CA SER A 661 5.27 20.25 24.30
C SER A 661 5.16 21.46 23.37
N THR A 662 4.55 21.24 22.21
CA THR A 662 4.21 22.28 21.23
C THR A 662 3.05 23.16 21.66
N ALA A 663 1.96 22.60 22.20
CA ALA A 663 0.86 23.43 22.69
C ALA A 663 1.36 24.39 23.77
N TYR A 664 2.20 23.90 24.68
CA TYR A 664 2.82 24.71 25.72
C TYR A 664 3.70 25.80 25.17
N CYS A 665 4.63 25.47 24.28
CA CYS A 665 5.53 26.44 23.68
C CYS A 665 4.75 27.51 22.92
N ILE A 666 3.77 27.10 22.11
CA ILE A 666 2.90 27.99 21.34
C ILE A 666 2.05 28.88 22.26
N ILE A 667 1.34 28.29 23.23
CA ILE A 667 0.50 29.03 24.18
C ILE A 667 1.33 29.97 25.06
N HIS A 668 2.50 29.55 25.53
CA HIS A 668 3.34 30.32 26.44
C HIS A 668 4.01 31.51 25.73
N MET A 669 4.46 31.34 24.48
CA MET A 669 5.00 32.45 23.67
C MET A 669 3.91 33.51 23.41
N VAL A 670 2.68 33.07 23.07
CA VAL A 670 1.53 33.97 22.87
C VAL A 670 1.13 34.70 24.16
N ASN A 671 1.15 33.99 25.29
CA ASN A 671 0.78 34.55 26.60
C ASN A 671 1.76 35.60 27.12
N LEU A 672 3.04 35.53 26.73
CA LEU A 672 4.04 36.54 27.09
C LEU A 672 3.88 37.81 26.26
N GLU A 673 3.60 37.69 24.95
CA GLU A 673 3.27 38.86 24.12
C GLU A 673 2.01 39.60 24.61
N SER A 674 1.04 38.86 25.17
CA SER A 674 -0.17 39.43 25.80
C SER A 674 0.10 40.20 27.10
N LYS A 675 1.17 39.88 27.84
CA LYS A 675 1.50 40.54 29.12
C LYS A 675 2.33 41.81 28.92
N ALA A 676 3.07 41.91 27.82
CA ALA A 676 3.91 43.07 27.49
C ALA A 676 3.11 44.31 27.01
N LYS A 677 1.79 44.18 26.76
CA LYS A 677 0.90 45.29 26.39
C LYS A 677 -0.16 45.49 27.49
N ASP A 678 -0.03 46.57 28.24
CA ASP A 678 -0.86 46.94 29.39
C ASP A 678 -2.37 46.72 29.20
N GLY A 679 -3.01 46.03 30.17
CA GLY A 679 -4.39 46.20 30.67
C GLY A 679 -5.59 46.12 29.72
N ILE A 680 -5.42 46.27 28.41
CA ILE A 680 -6.47 46.31 27.39
C ILE A 680 -6.18 45.18 26.41
N VAL A 681 -7.09 44.22 26.40
CA VAL A 681 -7.03 43.02 25.57
C VAL A 681 -7.02 43.45 24.10
N HIS A 682 -5.85 43.42 23.45
CA HIS A 682 -5.77 43.42 21.99
C HIS A 682 -6.48 42.15 21.48
N VAL A 683 -7.56 42.31 20.70
CA VAL A 683 -8.36 41.21 20.13
C VAL A 683 -7.83 40.78 18.74
N ALA A 684 -6.62 41.20 18.36
CA ALA A 684 -5.97 40.68 17.16
C ALA A 684 -5.34 39.31 17.50
N TYR A 685 -5.91 38.24 16.94
CA TYR A 685 -5.32 36.91 17.02
C TYR A 685 -4.08 36.89 16.11
N ASP A 686 -2.94 36.45 16.64
CA ASP A 686 -1.80 36.07 15.81
C ASP A 686 -2.14 34.71 15.16
N PRO A 687 -2.31 34.61 13.83
CA PRO A 687 -2.63 33.34 13.17
C PRO A 687 -1.51 32.30 13.28
N LEU A 688 -0.29 32.75 13.59
CA LEU A 688 0.92 31.92 13.63
C LEU A 688 0.78 30.68 14.53
N PRO A 689 0.28 30.75 15.78
CA PRO A 689 -0.07 29.60 16.63
C PRO A 689 -0.90 28.49 15.97
N VAL A 690 -1.92 28.84 15.20
CA VAL A 690 -2.79 27.84 14.56
C VAL A 690 -2.10 27.24 13.35
N THR A 691 -1.39 28.06 12.59
CA THR A 691 -0.54 27.58 11.49
C THR A 691 0.57 26.64 11.99
N GLN A 692 1.19 26.92 13.13
CA GLN A 692 2.17 26.04 13.78
C GLN A 692 1.53 24.74 14.27
N TRP A 693 0.32 24.81 14.82
CA TRP A 693 -0.44 23.64 15.24
C TRP A 693 -0.79 22.73 14.05
N ASN A 694 -1.19 23.33 12.93
CA ASN A 694 -1.51 22.65 11.68
C ASN A 694 -0.26 21.99 11.06
N PHE A 695 0.87 22.70 10.99
CA PHE A 695 2.12 22.11 10.50
C PHE A 695 2.63 20.98 11.37
N LEU A 696 2.49 21.09 12.69
CA LEU A 696 2.79 19.97 13.59
C LEU A 696 1.90 18.77 13.27
N ALA A 697 0.59 18.98 13.13
CA ALA A 697 -0.38 17.94 12.75
C ALA A 697 0.05 17.19 11.48
N VAL A 698 0.48 17.92 10.45
CA VAL A 698 1.01 17.32 9.21
C VAL A 698 2.34 16.61 9.47
N CYS A 699 3.28 17.18 10.24
CA CYS A 699 4.51 16.47 10.60
C CYS A 699 4.24 15.16 11.36
N LEU A 700 3.20 15.11 12.20
CA LEU A 700 2.82 13.90 12.93
C LEU A 700 2.31 12.79 12.02
N PHE A 701 1.65 13.12 10.90
CA PHE A 701 1.27 12.14 9.88
C PHE A 701 2.50 11.40 9.37
N PHE A 702 3.52 12.14 8.91
CA PHE A 702 4.75 11.54 8.41
C PHE A 702 5.61 10.88 9.50
N TYR A 703 5.55 11.39 10.74
CA TYR A 703 6.22 10.77 11.88
C TYR A 703 5.64 9.39 12.21
N THR A 704 4.33 9.18 12.03
CA THR A 704 3.71 7.85 12.22
C THR A 704 4.05 6.83 11.13
N GLY A 705 4.92 7.18 10.17
CA GLY A 705 5.30 6.30 9.05
C GLY A 705 4.37 6.36 7.85
N HIS A 706 3.38 7.26 7.84
CA HIS A 706 2.48 7.44 6.71
C HIS A 706 3.09 8.39 5.65
N TRP A 707 2.74 8.20 4.38
CA TRP A 707 3.04 9.15 3.30
C TRP A 707 1.93 9.15 2.24
N CYS A 708 2.01 10.08 1.30
CA CYS A 708 0.96 10.34 0.31
C CYS A 708 1.01 9.37 -0.88
N ALA A 709 0.99 8.06 -0.62
CA ALA A 709 0.84 7.01 -1.63
C ALA A 709 0.09 5.79 -1.07
N PHE A 710 -0.40 4.92 -1.95
CA PHE A 710 -1.24 3.77 -1.57
C PHE A 710 -0.55 2.77 -0.64
N ASP A 711 0.75 2.61 -0.82
CA ASP A 711 1.64 1.77 -0.03
C ASP A 711 2.12 2.46 1.26
N GLY A 712 1.73 3.72 1.47
CA GLY A 712 1.95 4.47 2.70
C GLY A 712 0.84 4.33 3.74
N LEU A 713 -0.15 3.48 3.46
CA LEU A 713 -1.23 3.12 4.38
C LEU A 713 -0.87 1.84 5.12
N ARG A 714 -1.14 1.79 6.43
CA ARG A 714 -0.88 0.61 7.26
C ARG A 714 -2.10 -0.30 7.29
N TYR A 715 -2.29 -1.09 6.23
CA TYR A 715 -3.49 -1.94 6.07
C TYR A 715 -3.74 -2.91 7.23
N GLY A 716 -2.68 -3.37 7.93
CA GLY A 716 -2.81 -4.19 9.14
C GLY A 716 -3.69 -3.55 10.23
N ALA A 717 -3.72 -2.22 10.34
CA ALA A 717 -4.57 -1.51 11.29
C ALA A 717 -6.07 -1.78 11.10
N ALA A 718 -6.50 -2.10 9.87
CA ALA A 718 -7.88 -2.44 9.57
C ALA A 718 -8.35 -3.74 10.25
N PHE A 719 -7.43 -4.65 10.58
CA PHE A 719 -7.73 -5.98 11.13
C PHE A 719 -7.44 -6.09 12.63
N VAL A 720 -7.11 -4.98 13.28
CA VAL A 720 -6.91 -4.96 14.74
C VAL A 720 -8.26 -5.22 15.42
N GLY A 721 -8.38 -6.38 16.07
CA GLY A 721 -9.61 -6.82 16.72
C GLY A 721 -10.59 -7.62 15.86
N PHE A 722 -10.31 -7.85 14.58
CA PHE A 722 -11.24 -8.52 13.66
C PHE A 722 -10.50 -9.39 12.65
N ASP A 723 -10.98 -10.61 12.43
CA ASP A 723 -10.39 -11.54 11.45
C ASP A 723 -11.08 -11.45 10.09
N GLU A 724 -12.37 -11.10 10.08
CA GLU A 724 -13.16 -10.98 8.85
C GLU A 724 -13.10 -9.57 8.23
N PHE A 725 -13.06 -9.52 6.90
CA PHE A 725 -13.15 -8.27 6.15
C PHE A 725 -14.57 -7.67 6.19
N ASN A 726 -14.66 -6.39 6.53
CA ASN A 726 -15.86 -5.58 6.41
C ASN A 726 -15.46 -4.17 5.98
N LEU A 727 -15.82 -3.82 4.74
CA LEU A 727 -15.40 -2.59 4.09
C LEU A 727 -15.60 -1.33 4.95
N ILE A 728 -16.78 -1.17 5.56
CA ILE A 728 -17.11 0.04 6.32
C ILE A 728 -16.27 0.11 7.61
N ARG A 729 -16.24 -0.98 8.39
CA ARG A 729 -15.49 -1.04 9.64
C ARG A 729 -14.02 -0.78 9.40
N GLN A 730 -13.45 -1.45 8.40
CA GLN A 730 -12.04 -1.40 8.09
C GLN A 730 -11.61 -0.06 7.51
N ALA A 731 -12.45 0.56 6.67
CA ALA A 731 -12.22 1.93 6.22
C ALA A 731 -12.19 2.91 7.41
N ILE A 732 -13.06 2.71 8.41
CA ILE A 732 -13.05 3.55 9.63
C ILE A 732 -11.77 3.33 10.44
N LEU A 733 -11.38 2.08 10.72
CA LEU A 733 -10.17 1.79 11.51
C LEU A 733 -8.91 2.28 10.81
N LEU A 734 -8.77 2.01 9.51
CA LEU A 734 -7.66 2.51 8.70
C LEU A 734 -7.65 4.05 8.69
N GLY A 735 -8.81 4.70 8.54
CA GLY A 735 -8.92 6.16 8.63
C GLY A 735 -8.51 6.73 9.99
N ILE A 736 -8.83 6.03 11.10
CA ILE A 736 -8.40 6.43 12.44
C ILE A 736 -6.90 6.23 12.63
N ASP A 737 -6.31 5.17 12.10
CA ASP A 737 -4.85 4.96 12.12
C ASP A 737 -4.12 6.08 11.37
N THR A 738 -4.54 6.32 10.12
CA THR A 738 -3.94 7.30 9.21
C THR A 738 -4.10 8.75 9.70
N PHE A 739 -5.28 9.12 10.19
CA PHE A 739 -5.59 10.51 10.55
C PHE A 739 -5.72 10.77 12.05
N GLY A 740 -5.54 9.75 12.89
CA GLY A 740 -5.77 9.81 14.33
C GLY A 740 -4.89 10.85 15.04
N VAL A 741 -3.57 10.68 14.94
CA VAL A 741 -2.61 11.58 15.61
C VAL A 741 -2.40 12.88 14.83
N SER A 742 -2.57 12.85 13.52
CA SER A 742 -2.31 13.99 12.65
C SER A 742 -3.48 14.97 12.55
N HIS A 743 -4.74 14.50 12.56
CA HIS A 743 -5.90 15.36 12.35
C HIS A 743 -6.91 15.24 13.50
N ILE A 744 -7.33 14.03 13.87
CA ILE A 744 -8.40 13.82 14.86
C ILE A 744 -8.02 14.40 16.22
N LEU A 745 -6.86 14.01 16.78
CA LEU A 745 -6.39 14.50 18.08
C LEU A 745 -6.06 16.00 18.05
N PRO A 746 -5.31 16.53 17.06
CA PRO A 746 -5.03 17.96 16.99
C PRO A 746 -6.28 18.82 16.84
N ILE A 747 -7.28 18.41 16.04
CA ILE A 747 -8.55 19.12 15.87
C ILE A 747 -9.33 19.13 17.19
N PHE A 748 -9.48 17.98 17.84
CA PHE A 748 -10.18 17.93 19.13
C PHE A 748 -9.44 18.67 20.25
N ALA A 749 -8.12 18.83 20.14
CA ALA A 749 -7.30 19.58 21.09
C ALA A 749 -7.24 21.10 20.81
N LEU A 750 -7.66 21.59 19.63
CA LEU A 750 -7.68 23.03 19.29
C LEU A 750 -8.32 23.93 20.37
N PRO A 751 -9.45 23.56 21.02
CA PRO A 751 -10.04 24.39 22.07
C PRO A 751 -9.13 24.62 23.28
N PHE A 752 -8.14 23.75 23.55
CA PHE A 752 -7.17 23.99 24.61
C PHE A 752 -6.33 25.24 24.34
N LEU A 753 -6.01 25.56 23.08
CA LEU A 753 -5.31 26.80 22.72
C LEU A 753 -6.07 28.02 23.24
N VAL A 754 -7.41 28.04 23.08
CA VAL A 754 -8.25 29.15 23.51
C VAL A 754 -8.41 29.20 25.04
N VAL A 755 -8.57 28.04 25.69
CA VAL A 755 -8.76 27.94 27.15
C VAL A 755 -7.52 28.39 27.92
N PHE A 756 -6.32 28.02 27.45
CA PHE A 756 -5.05 28.31 28.13
C PHE A 756 -4.43 29.67 27.76
N GLN A 757 -4.82 30.28 26.64
CA GLN A 757 -4.33 31.61 26.27
C GLN A 757 -4.93 32.75 27.14
N TYR A 758 -6.09 32.57 27.75
CA TYR A 758 -6.79 33.69 28.41
C TYR A 758 -7.44 33.32 29.76
N PRO A 759 -6.71 33.38 30.89
CA PRO A 759 -7.15 32.82 32.17
C PRO A 759 -8.20 33.64 32.95
N LYS A 760 -8.57 34.88 32.57
CA LYS A 760 -9.49 35.74 33.35
C LYS A 760 -10.62 36.38 32.50
N TYR A 761 -11.86 35.89 32.64
CA TYR A 761 -13.07 36.63 32.21
C TYR A 761 -14.30 36.25 33.06
N PRO A 762 -14.82 37.16 33.91
CA PRO A 762 -16.06 36.93 34.66
C PRO A 762 -17.31 37.61 34.08
N SER A 763 -17.24 38.33 32.95
CA SER A 763 -18.36 39.16 32.44
C SER A 763 -19.10 38.56 31.23
N SER A 764 -20.36 38.97 31.01
CA SER A 764 -21.19 38.58 29.85
C SER A 764 -20.59 38.95 28.49
N LYS A 765 -19.79 40.03 28.44
CA LYS A 765 -18.95 40.38 27.28
C LYS A 765 -17.87 39.31 27.02
N GLY A 766 -17.26 38.76 28.07
CA GLY A 766 -16.24 37.69 27.97
C GLY A 766 -16.75 36.40 27.34
N ARG A 767 -18.05 36.08 27.48
CA ARG A 767 -18.66 34.92 26.81
C ARG A 767 -18.69 35.08 25.28
N ARG A 768 -19.14 36.24 24.78
CA ARG A 768 -19.17 36.52 23.33
C ARG A 768 -17.76 36.49 22.74
N THR A 769 -16.79 37.08 23.45
CA THR A 769 -15.38 37.08 23.05
C THR A 769 -14.76 35.68 23.07
N PHE A 770 -15.09 34.83 24.04
CA PHE A 770 -14.61 33.44 24.11
C PHE A 770 -15.11 32.60 22.93
N PHE A 771 -16.41 32.65 22.62
CA PHE A 771 -16.97 31.91 21.48
C PHE A 771 -16.52 32.47 20.13
N MET A 772 -16.34 33.78 19.99
CA MET A 772 -15.74 34.38 18.79
C MET A 772 -14.30 33.89 18.57
N LYS A 773 -13.48 33.82 19.63
CA LYS A 773 -12.11 33.29 19.55
C LYS A 773 -12.07 31.79 19.22
N LEU A 774 -13.00 31.01 19.79
CA LEU A 774 -13.12 29.58 19.44
C LEU A 774 -13.52 29.38 17.97
N SER A 775 -14.45 30.19 17.45
CA SER A 775 -14.84 30.14 16.03
C SER A 775 -13.71 30.57 15.09
N GLN A 776 -12.79 31.41 15.55
CA GLN A 776 -11.61 31.87 14.80
C GLN A 776 -10.53 30.79 14.72
N VAL A 777 -10.24 30.11 15.82
CA VAL A 777 -9.29 28.99 15.84
C VAL A 777 -9.80 27.81 15.00
N ASN A 778 -11.10 27.55 14.99
CA ASN A 778 -11.71 26.50 14.17
C ASN A 778 -11.82 26.85 12.67
N SER A 779 -11.48 28.08 12.27
CA SER A 779 -11.58 28.54 10.87
C SER A 779 -10.28 28.47 10.08
N PHE A 780 -9.19 28.15 10.75
CA PHE A 780 -7.85 27.89 10.24
C PHE A 780 -7.50 26.43 10.52
#